data_AF-A0A7X2XFK7-F1
#
_entry.id   AF-A0A7X2XFK7-F1
#
_cell.length_a   1.000
_cell.length_b   1.000
_cell.length_c   1.000
_cell.angle_alpha   90.00
_cell.angle_beta   90.00
_cell.angle_gamma   90.00
#
_symmetry.space_group_name_H-M   'P 1'
#
loop_
_entity.id
_entity.type
_entity.pdbx_description
1 polymer ?
#
loop_
_entity_poly.entity_id
_entity_poly.type
_entity_poly.pdbx_seq_one_letter_code
_entity_poly.pdbx_strand_id
1 'polypeptide(L)'
;MLLTALYIWRWIKMRTQSNYMGKAKLQKKVLTTIMTGFLFAGISNTALAENVSVPDSKTDGQTIGAGNTAAGDGWSVEVGSDNNKSVYSVGDKNAISLRDNATIHIKKNAVVTNAANRNIGNFGTGANTIEVRSGSKITVDGTVQKYGQQNMGEAINVHGGGNTIVVNGSVIAEKSAAIWFQDWTGTGNDSRNSVINNGLIQRTDGGNVIGTSGGNGIDFTNNGTVNGSLFFAKGDDNLTFMPGSNVTGNIDGGGGKNKLNLDGGNDKVGGTLNGAIKNFTSLTKKGTGLWEITGPMQGFDTVDVQQGTLGLSGNNDGFTGKITVRKDASLSAKAESLPVNHPVNGNVGNIDLTNGGTLIFEQDDNGSYQGQIIGDGSVIKTGSGIVALRPDAGANTYSGVTTIDGGGLAISSQDALGTNSDLTINNGSLTAEADLTIDKRINLASAEANKTAVIDTNGHNVTAAGVLNGVVDSGTFIKIGAGTLTAANNDNSFAGNVEVAGGALQIDGSGSKNFTGKIRVLHEAFLQGSGKVAGDVVNAGWLAPGSYNDKFGTFTVGGNYTGQPGGKLSIYSVLGGDASPTSKLVVEGDTEGSPTNIRVINQNGSGGYTDKGILVVDVRGKSDPNAFTLAYDYKQPDGTAAVAAGKYLYHLQYNQEDGDWYLKTLLNKDDTPVVNPSVPLYEAYPEIMLGYMKVNTLEERVGNRKWHIIEDGEPQQHLQYQEGTWFKTEGLSGKYKADRSTAAPDSSYDVDSWKMQMGYDKIISRQDAATTVVGGLNLQMGQARARIKSAVGNGKIKSDGKGLGGTMTWYKDNGVYVDTQAQAVWFDSDISSSSSAAAQQIEGNKGFGYGLIVETGKRIALKRPHWSWTPQMQLAYSNVDFDSFSDVNGLAVKRGSADSLQGRLGAALNYEKSYKNENDENYRSVKAYGLLNVYHEFHDGTNVLIAGDNFASKNDPTWLGLAVGGTYNYGRNSQYSLYGELGISTSAKNFGDSHVLRGEVGFRYRF
;
A
#
# COMPACT_ATOMS: atom_id res chain seq x y z
N MET A 1 36.82 -2.65 55.69
CA MET A 1 36.89 -2.07 57.05
C MET A 1 36.05 -2.95 57.98
N LEU A 2 36.75 -3.66 58.90
CA LEU A 2 36.34 -4.42 60.10
C LEU A 2 35.07 -5.31 60.08
N LEU A 3 35.04 -6.58 60.50
CA LEU A 3 36.01 -7.66 60.73
C LEU A 3 35.15 -8.95 60.95
N THR A 4 35.57 -10.06 60.33
CA THR A 4 35.27 -11.51 60.50
C THR A 4 34.66 -12.01 61.83
N ALA A 5 33.78 -13.04 61.88
CA ALA A 5 34.05 -14.50 61.71
C ALA A 5 32.72 -15.34 61.65
N LEU A 6 32.52 -16.30 60.71
CA LEU A 6 32.72 -17.77 60.75
C LEU A 6 31.97 -18.53 61.91
N TYR A 7 31.34 -19.72 61.84
CA TYR A 7 31.10 -20.81 60.85
C TYR A 7 30.20 -21.92 61.53
N ILE A 8 29.45 -22.73 60.74
CA ILE A 8 29.03 -24.17 60.92
C ILE A 8 27.96 -24.66 61.97
N TRP A 9 26.88 -25.24 61.41
CA TRP A 9 26.26 -26.60 61.56
C TRP A 9 26.24 -27.45 62.88
N ARG A 10 25.04 -28.06 63.12
CA ARG A 10 24.67 -29.36 63.77
C ARG A 10 24.13 -29.47 65.24
N TRP A 11 22.87 -29.95 65.32
CA TRP A 11 22.28 -31.01 66.18
C TRP A 11 22.07 -30.89 67.72
N ILE A 12 20.78 -30.93 68.11
CA ILE A 12 20.10 -31.56 69.29
C ILE A 12 20.60 -31.28 70.74
N LYS A 13 19.75 -30.65 71.59
CA LYS A 13 19.14 -31.28 72.80
C LYS A 13 18.18 -30.36 73.60
N MET A 14 17.15 -31.01 74.14
CA MET A 14 16.15 -30.56 75.11
C MET A 14 16.69 -30.40 76.55
N ARG A 15 15.91 -29.62 77.35
CA ARG A 15 15.66 -29.70 78.83
C ARG A 15 16.74 -29.08 79.75
N THR A 16 16.45 -28.43 80.90
CA THR A 16 15.36 -28.65 81.90
C THR A 16 15.31 -27.54 82.98
N GLN A 17 14.10 -27.27 83.50
CA GLN A 17 13.64 -27.17 84.91
C GLN A 17 14.39 -26.41 86.03
N SER A 18 13.61 -25.74 86.91
CA SER A 18 13.39 -26.08 88.35
C SER A 18 12.28 -25.16 88.94
N ASN A 19 11.29 -25.60 89.76
CA ASN A 19 11.42 -25.79 91.22
C ASN A 19 10.21 -26.53 91.90
N TYR A 20 10.55 -27.51 92.76
CA TYR A 20 10.06 -27.90 94.13
C TYR A 20 8.55 -27.96 94.53
N MET A 21 7.97 -29.16 94.86
CA MET A 21 7.77 -29.88 96.18
C MET A 21 6.47 -29.51 96.97
N GLY A 22 5.65 -30.37 97.60
CA GLY A 22 5.62 -31.83 97.86
C GLY A 22 4.37 -32.35 98.65
N LYS A 23 4.11 -33.67 98.52
CA LYS A 23 3.43 -34.74 99.34
C LYS A 23 2.37 -34.47 100.45
N ALA A 24 1.27 -35.26 100.44
CA ALA A 24 0.93 -36.33 101.44
C ALA A 24 -0.37 -37.13 101.09
N LYS A 25 -0.44 -38.43 101.48
CA LYS A 25 -1.54 -39.42 101.31
C LYS A 25 -2.41 -39.54 102.59
N LEU A 26 -3.69 -39.93 102.51
CA LEU A 26 -4.35 -40.92 103.42
C LEU A 26 -5.82 -41.32 103.04
N GLN A 27 -6.08 -42.63 102.99
CA GLN A 27 -7.24 -43.48 103.42
C GLN A 27 -8.76 -43.27 103.09
N LYS A 28 -9.32 -44.27 102.39
CA LYS A 28 -10.47 -45.20 102.67
C LYS A 28 -11.79 -44.75 103.40
N LYS A 29 -12.92 -44.91 102.66
CA LYS A 29 -14.11 -45.82 102.86
C LYS A 29 -15.32 -45.40 103.75
N VAL A 30 -16.53 -45.79 103.26
CA VAL A 30 -17.87 -46.01 103.93
C VAL A 30 -18.79 -44.75 103.96
N LEU A 31 -20.08 -44.70 103.56
CA LEU A 31 -21.25 -45.59 103.74
C LEU A 31 -22.40 -45.29 102.72
N THR A 32 -23.21 -46.33 102.47
CA THR A 32 -24.46 -46.47 101.69
C THR A 32 -25.72 -45.99 102.44
N THR A 33 -26.91 -45.90 101.77
CA THR A 33 -28.33 -46.19 102.24
C THR A 33 -29.33 -45.13 101.72
N ILE A 34 -30.56 -45.37 101.23
CA ILE A 34 -31.37 -46.47 100.65
C ILE A 34 -32.83 -45.93 100.53
N MET A 35 -33.59 -46.41 99.52
CA MET A 35 -35.09 -46.47 99.39
C MET A 35 -35.89 -45.15 99.47
N THR A 36 -36.97 -44.83 98.73
CA THR A 36 -38.06 -45.46 97.92
C THR A 36 -39.12 -44.33 97.84
N GLY A 37 -40.01 -44.15 96.87
CA GLY A 37 -40.41 -44.88 95.68
C GLY A 37 -41.67 -44.24 95.07
N PHE A 38 -42.02 -44.74 93.88
CA PHE A 38 -43.34 -44.72 93.19
C PHE A 38 -43.90 -43.36 92.73
N LEU A 39 -44.31 -43.17 91.47
CA LEU A 39 -45.34 -43.95 90.76
C LEU A 39 -45.27 -43.74 89.22
N PHE A 40 -45.43 -44.85 88.47
CA PHE A 40 -46.02 -45.11 87.13
C PHE A 40 -46.29 -43.92 86.15
N ALA A 41 -46.09 -44.03 84.82
CA ALA A 41 -46.42 -45.14 83.92
C ALA A 41 -45.69 -45.04 82.55
N GLY A 42 -45.55 -46.21 81.89
CA GLY A 42 -45.47 -46.52 80.44
C GLY A 42 -44.82 -45.50 79.48
N ILE A 43 -43.94 -45.89 78.56
CA ILE A 43 -44.14 -46.96 77.57
C ILE A 43 -42.82 -47.71 77.31
N SER A 44 -43.02 -48.99 77.05
CA SER A 44 -42.12 -50.10 76.73
C SER A 44 -40.94 -49.85 75.79
N ASN A 45 -39.89 -50.66 76.01
CA ASN A 45 -39.13 -51.34 74.95
C ASN A 45 -40.10 -51.81 73.85
N THR A 46 -40.21 -51.02 72.78
CA THR A 46 -40.55 -51.52 71.46
C THR A 46 -39.25 -51.70 70.72
N ALA A 47 -39.08 -52.85 70.06
CA ALA A 47 -38.12 -53.01 68.99
C ALA A 47 -38.11 -51.70 68.18
N LEU A 48 -36.96 -51.02 68.12
CA LEU A 48 -36.82 -49.82 67.32
C LEU A 48 -37.20 -50.25 65.90
N ALA A 49 -38.38 -49.82 65.50
CA ALA A 49 -38.95 -50.22 64.23
C ALA A 49 -37.91 -49.87 63.17
N GLU A 50 -37.70 -50.79 62.25
CA GLU A 50 -36.88 -50.59 61.05
C GLU A 50 -37.33 -49.35 60.25
N ASN A 51 -38.45 -48.70 60.64
CA ASN A 51 -38.99 -47.47 60.09
C ASN A 51 -39.31 -46.42 61.19
N VAL A 52 -38.64 -45.26 61.18
CA VAL A 52 -38.89 -44.08 62.02
C VAL A 52 -39.64 -43.02 61.19
N SER A 53 -40.79 -42.54 61.66
CA SER A 53 -41.56 -41.47 60.99
C SER A 53 -41.78 -40.27 61.92
N VAL A 54 -41.56 -39.05 61.40
CA VAL A 54 -41.71 -37.77 62.11
C VAL A 54 -42.64 -36.84 61.30
N PRO A 55 -43.97 -36.98 61.40
CA PRO A 55 -44.91 -36.26 60.54
C PRO A 55 -45.09 -34.78 60.90
N ASP A 56 -44.85 -34.40 62.16
CA ASP A 56 -45.08 -33.06 62.71
C ASP A 56 -43.78 -32.35 63.11
N SER A 57 -43.86 -31.02 63.27
CA SER A 57 -42.71 -30.20 63.70
C SER A 57 -42.21 -30.58 65.09
N LYS A 58 -40.87 -30.64 65.25
CA LYS A 58 -40.17 -30.72 66.54
C LYS A 58 -39.03 -29.71 66.55
N THR A 59 -39.13 -28.70 67.40
CA THR A 59 -38.16 -27.59 67.49
C THR A 59 -36.96 -27.88 68.42
N ASP A 60 -37.05 -28.94 69.24
CA ASP A 60 -35.99 -29.50 70.09
C ASP A 60 -35.96 -31.04 69.97
N GLY A 61 -35.73 -31.54 68.75
CA GLY A 61 -35.64 -32.96 68.47
C GLY A 61 -34.40 -33.61 69.11
N GLN A 62 -34.48 -34.90 69.39
CA GLN A 62 -33.31 -35.74 69.71
C GLN A 62 -32.82 -36.43 68.44
N THR A 63 -31.51 -36.51 68.22
CA THR A 63 -30.91 -37.21 67.07
C THR A 63 -31.58 -38.55 66.77
N ILE A 64 -32.01 -38.74 65.52
CA ILE A 64 -32.54 -40.01 65.03
C ILE A 64 -31.35 -40.91 64.68
N GLY A 65 -31.16 -41.98 65.46
CA GLY A 65 -30.03 -42.89 65.35
C GLY A 65 -28.90 -42.58 66.33
N ALA A 66 -27.87 -43.43 66.34
CA ALA A 66 -26.74 -43.38 67.27
C ALA A 66 -25.37 -43.26 66.57
N GLY A 67 -25.36 -42.89 65.28
CA GLY A 67 -24.15 -42.76 64.48
C GLY A 67 -23.56 -44.09 64.02
N ASN A 68 -22.23 -44.19 64.02
CA ASN A 68 -21.45 -45.31 63.48
C ASN A 68 -21.56 -46.60 64.35
N THR A 69 -22.78 -47.06 64.59
CA THR A 69 -23.10 -48.26 65.35
C THR A 69 -24.00 -49.17 64.51
N ALA A 70 -23.79 -50.48 64.61
CA ALA A 70 -24.54 -51.47 63.81
C ALA A 70 -26.04 -51.52 64.17
N ALA A 71 -26.43 -50.98 65.32
CA ALA A 71 -27.82 -51.00 65.79
C ALA A 71 -28.80 -50.19 64.91
N GLY A 72 -28.28 -49.36 64.00
CA GLY A 72 -29.04 -48.53 63.06
C GLY A 72 -28.91 -48.95 61.58
N ASP A 73 -28.30 -50.09 61.29
CA ASP A 73 -28.17 -50.56 59.90
C ASP A 73 -29.54 -50.92 59.31
N GLY A 74 -29.79 -50.53 58.06
CA GLY A 74 -31.04 -50.83 57.36
C GLY A 74 -32.23 -49.95 57.76
N TRP A 75 -32.04 -48.98 58.65
CA TRP A 75 -33.14 -48.13 59.14
C TRP A 75 -33.71 -47.22 58.05
N SER A 76 -35.02 -47.09 58.03
CA SER A 76 -35.76 -46.11 57.25
C SER A 76 -36.20 -44.94 58.11
N VAL A 77 -36.02 -43.69 57.66
CA VAL A 77 -36.42 -42.46 58.35
C VAL A 77 -37.23 -41.59 57.40
N GLU A 78 -38.46 -41.25 57.77
CA GLU A 78 -39.30 -40.30 57.04
C GLU A 78 -39.56 -39.06 57.90
N VAL A 79 -39.29 -37.86 57.38
CA VAL A 79 -39.57 -36.59 58.06
C VAL A 79 -40.55 -35.76 57.24
N GLY A 80 -41.65 -35.38 57.89
CA GLY A 80 -42.74 -34.59 57.37
C GLY A 80 -43.95 -35.39 56.89
N SER A 81 -44.95 -34.67 56.39
CA SER A 81 -46.17 -35.23 55.81
C SER A 81 -46.51 -34.46 54.53
N ASP A 82 -47.28 -35.08 53.62
CA ASP A 82 -47.52 -34.52 52.29
C ASP A 82 -48.30 -33.19 52.32
N ASN A 83 -48.99 -32.89 53.43
CA ASN A 83 -49.96 -31.80 53.53
C ASN A 83 -49.51 -30.62 54.43
N ASN A 84 -48.48 -30.78 55.27
CA ASN A 84 -48.12 -29.78 56.29
C ASN A 84 -46.63 -29.41 56.26
N LYS A 85 -46.34 -28.12 56.49
CA LYS A 85 -44.98 -27.66 56.77
C LYS A 85 -44.52 -28.22 58.12
N SER A 86 -43.44 -28.98 58.13
CA SER A 86 -42.86 -29.58 59.33
C SER A 86 -41.42 -29.12 59.48
N VAL A 87 -40.99 -28.77 60.69
CA VAL A 87 -39.59 -28.40 60.98
C VAL A 87 -39.06 -29.35 62.04
N TYR A 88 -37.98 -30.05 61.73
CA TYR A 88 -37.25 -30.91 62.65
C TYR A 88 -35.88 -30.31 62.94
N SER A 89 -35.74 -29.70 64.13
CA SER A 89 -34.57 -28.94 64.58
C SER A 89 -33.97 -29.56 65.84
N VAL A 90 -32.64 -29.72 65.90
CA VAL A 90 -31.95 -30.47 66.98
C VAL A 90 -30.80 -29.71 67.69
N GLY A 91 -30.76 -28.38 67.57
CA GLY A 91 -29.68 -27.57 68.13
C GLY A 91 -28.32 -27.90 67.50
N ASP A 92 -27.26 -28.11 68.28
CA ASP A 92 -25.90 -28.40 67.75
C ASP A 92 -25.65 -29.88 67.41
N LYS A 93 -26.64 -30.76 67.57
CA LYS A 93 -26.49 -32.20 67.32
C LYS A 93 -26.71 -32.54 65.83
N ASN A 94 -26.40 -33.77 65.43
CA ASN A 94 -26.90 -34.33 64.18
C ASN A 94 -28.42 -34.52 64.26
N ALA A 95 -29.15 -34.21 63.19
CA ALA A 95 -30.59 -34.46 63.14
C ALA A 95 -30.87 -35.94 62.87
N ILE A 96 -30.16 -36.51 61.90
CA ILE A 96 -30.23 -37.93 61.54
C ILE A 96 -28.80 -38.46 61.43
N SER A 97 -28.48 -39.53 62.13
CA SER A 97 -27.13 -40.09 62.22
C SER A 97 -27.21 -41.62 62.27
N LEU A 98 -27.03 -42.25 61.11
CA LEU A 98 -27.21 -43.70 60.89
C LEU A 98 -25.93 -44.31 60.28
N ARG A 99 -25.81 -45.64 60.27
CA ARG A 99 -24.62 -46.32 59.75
C ARG A 99 -24.82 -46.81 58.31
N ASP A 100 -25.12 -48.09 58.07
CA ASP A 100 -25.18 -48.64 56.70
C ASP A 100 -26.61 -48.92 56.22
N ASN A 101 -26.80 -48.89 54.90
CA ASN A 101 -28.04 -49.28 54.22
C ASN A 101 -29.29 -48.51 54.69
N ALA A 102 -29.11 -47.30 55.19
CA ALA A 102 -30.23 -46.48 55.67
C ALA A 102 -31.04 -45.90 54.50
N THR A 103 -32.35 -45.73 54.68
CA THR A 103 -33.22 -45.00 53.75
C THR A 103 -33.75 -43.76 54.45
N ILE A 104 -33.45 -42.56 53.98
CA ILE A 104 -33.90 -41.30 54.57
C ILE A 104 -34.74 -40.55 53.54
N HIS A 105 -35.96 -40.14 53.90
CA HIS A 105 -36.85 -39.37 53.04
C HIS A 105 -37.35 -38.12 53.77
N ILE A 106 -36.92 -36.95 53.28
CA ILE A 106 -37.40 -35.65 53.76
C ILE A 106 -38.51 -35.20 52.82
N LYS A 107 -39.76 -35.26 53.27
CA LYS A 107 -40.93 -34.96 52.44
C LYS A 107 -41.02 -33.49 52.04
N LYS A 108 -41.80 -33.23 51.00
CA LYS A 108 -42.09 -31.88 50.51
C LYS A 108 -42.60 -31.00 51.67
N ASN A 109 -42.14 -29.74 51.72
CA ASN A 109 -42.42 -28.77 52.79
C ASN A 109 -41.82 -29.10 54.17
N ALA A 110 -41.10 -30.21 54.34
CA ALA A 110 -40.36 -30.49 55.57
C ALA A 110 -39.01 -29.74 55.59
N VAL A 111 -38.55 -29.33 56.75
CA VAL A 111 -37.22 -28.74 56.97
C VAL A 111 -36.51 -29.53 58.06
N VAL A 112 -35.41 -30.19 57.72
CA VAL A 112 -34.51 -30.81 58.70
C VAL A 112 -33.32 -29.90 58.90
N THR A 113 -33.07 -29.47 60.14
CA THR A 113 -32.08 -28.43 60.41
C THR A 113 -31.29 -28.66 61.70
N ASN A 114 -30.07 -28.15 61.73
CA ASN A 114 -29.31 -27.99 62.95
C ASN A 114 -28.62 -26.61 62.99
N ALA A 115 -28.35 -26.16 64.22
CA ALA A 115 -27.69 -24.89 64.50
C ALA A 115 -26.17 -24.98 64.34
N ALA A 116 -25.57 -26.18 64.46
CA ALA A 116 -24.17 -26.48 64.17
C ALA A 116 -23.15 -25.38 64.58
N ASN A 117 -23.22 -24.86 65.81
CA ASN A 117 -22.27 -23.87 66.32
C ASN A 117 -21.08 -24.50 67.06
N ARG A 118 -21.21 -25.77 67.45
CA ARG A 118 -20.16 -26.55 68.12
C ARG A 118 -19.84 -27.79 67.30
N ASN A 119 -18.59 -28.26 67.33
CA ASN A 119 -18.15 -29.45 66.61
C ASN A 119 -18.57 -30.74 67.35
N ILE A 120 -19.85 -31.10 67.28
CA ILE A 120 -20.45 -32.25 67.97
C ILE A 120 -21.12 -33.14 66.92
N GLY A 121 -20.51 -34.29 66.63
CA GLY A 121 -21.01 -35.27 65.66
C GLY A 121 -20.82 -36.71 66.11
N ASN A 122 -21.78 -37.59 65.84
CA ASN A 122 -21.68 -38.99 66.27
C ASN A 122 -20.64 -39.79 65.44
N PHE A 123 -20.32 -39.34 64.23
CA PHE A 123 -19.22 -39.88 63.42
C PHE A 123 -17.87 -39.20 63.69
N GLY A 124 -17.83 -38.14 64.50
CA GLY A 124 -16.60 -37.39 64.81
C GLY A 124 -16.09 -36.49 63.68
N THR A 125 -16.88 -36.27 62.64
CA THR A 125 -16.52 -35.52 61.43
C THR A 125 -17.18 -34.16 61.32
N GLY A 126 -17.97 -33.76 62.31
CA GLY A 126 -18.71 -32.50 62.23
C GLY A 126 -20.07 -32.49 62.89
N ALA A 127 -20.60 -31.29 63.14
CA ALA A 127 -22.02 -31.12 63.44
C ALA A 127 -22.87 -31.19 62.16
N ASN A 128 -22.86 -32.36 61.53
CA ASN A 128 -23.58 -32.60 60.27
C ASN A 128 -25.09 -32.65 60.49
N THR A 129 -25.92 -32.08 59.62
CA THR A 129 -27.38 -32.21 59.78
C THR A 129 -27.82 -33.65 59.57
N ILE A 130 -27.34 -34.29 58.50
CA ILE A 130 -27.53 -35.71 58.20
C ILE A 130 -26.17 -36.38 58.01
N GLU A 131 -25.96 -37.54 58.63
CA GLU A 131 -24.77 -38.36 58.39
C GLU A 131 -25.06 -39.86 58.27
N VAL A 132 -24.39 -40.50 57.31
CA VAL A 132 -24.48 -41.95 57.00
C VAL A 132 -23.11 -42.53 56.64
N ARG A 133 -22.98 -43.87 56.61
CA ARG A 133 -21.77 -44.59 56.18
C ARG A 133 -21.87 -45.15 54.77
N SER A 134 -22.34 -46.38 54.56
CA SER A 134 -22.33 -47.04 53.24
C SER A 134 -23.72 -47.50 52.79
N GLY A 135 -23.94 -47.59 51.47
CA GLY A 135 -25.15 -48.20 50.89
C GLY A 135 -26.47 -47.49 51.18
N SER A 136 -26.45 -46.25 51.69
CA SER A 136 -27.65 -45.53 52.13
C SER A 136 -28.27 -44.69 51.02
N LYS A 137 -29.59 -44.50 51.05
CA LYS A 137 -30.36 -43.66 50.13
C LYS A 137 -30.97 -42.48 50.87
N ILE A 138 -30.69 -41.26 50.44
CA ILE A 138 -31.23 -40.01 51.01
C ILE A 138 -32.03 -39.28 49.94
N THR A 139 -33.33 -39.10 50.13
CA THR A 139 -34.22 -38.34 49.24
C THR A 139 -34.67 -37.06 49.96
N VAL A 140 -34.45 -35.90 49.34
CA VAL A 140 -34.79 -34.58 49.89
C VAL A 140 -35.78 -33.87 48.98
N ASP A 141 -37.08 -33.99 49.26
CA ASP A 141 -38.15 -33.21 48.61
C ASP A 141 -38.41 -31.88 49.31
N GLY A 142 -38.07 -31.80 50.60
CA GLY A 142 -38.14 -30.59 51.43
C GLY A 142 -36.82 -29.81 51.47
N THR A 143 -36.35 -29.46 52.66
CA THR A 143 -35.11 -28.73 52.88
C THR A 143 -34.26 -29.43 53.94
N VAL A 144 -32.99 -29.69 53.64
CA VAL A 144 -31.97 -30.04 54.64
C VAL A 144 -31.04 -28.86 54.80
N GLN A 145 -30.85 -28.43 56.04
CA GLN A 145 -30.19 -27.17 56.29
C GLN A 145 -29.22 -27.18 57.46
N LYS A 146 -28.09 -26.51 57.26
CA LYS A 146 -27.09 -26.25 58.29
C LYS A 146 -26.79 -24.74 58.28
N TYR A 147 -27.13 -24.03 59.35
CA TYR A 147 -26.96 -22.56 59.45
C TYR A 147 -25.85 -22.11 60.41
N GLY A 148 -25.18 -23.04 61.08
CA GLY A 148 -24.13 -22.69 62.04
C GLY A 148 -22.87 -22.12 61.43
N GLN A 149 -22.10 -21.38 62.23
CA GLN A 149 -20.79 -20.85 61.81
C GLN A 149 -19.66 -21.90 61.81
N GLN A 150 -19.91 -23.11 62.33
CA GLN A 150 -18.86 -24.14 62.42
C GLN A 150 -18.51 -24.67 61.03
N ASN A 151 -17.23 -24.77 60.69
CA ASN A 151 -16.77 -25.02 59.31
C ASN A 151 -16.43 -26.49 58.99
N MET A 152 -16.56 -27.40 59.95
CA MET A 152 -16.31 -28.84 59.75
C MET A 152 -17.62 -29.64 59.80
N GLY A 153 -18.78 -29.07 59.48
CA GLY A 153 -20.07 -29.74 59.60
C GLY A 153 -20.95 -29.42 58.41
N GLU A 154 -21.42 -30.43 57.71
CA GLU A 154 -22.14 -30.28 56.44
C GLU A 154 -23.64 -30.53 56.59
N ALA A 155 -24.43 -30.07 55.62
CA ALA A 155 -25.86 -30.40 55.64
C ALA A 155 -26.06 -31.92 55.43
N ILE A 156 -25.26 -32.55 54.56
CA ILE A 156 -25.20 -34.00 54.43
C ILE A 156 -23.74 -34.44 54.38
N ASN A 157 -23.36 -35.38 55.26
CA ASN A 157 -22.02 -35.93 55.33
C ASN A 157 -22.02 -37.46 55.19
N VAL A 158 -21.32 -37.98 54.19
CA VAL A 158 -21.32 -39.41 53.84
C VAL A 158 -19.93 -39.99 54.07
N HIS A 159 -19.84 -41.14 54.74
CA HIS A 159 -18.56 -41.67 55.22
C HIS A 159 -18.02 -42.88 54.45
N GLY A 160 -18.80 -43.59 53.64
CA GLY A 160 -18.35 -44.76 52.88
C GLY A 160 -18.92 -44.77 51.46
N GLY A 161 -18.73 -45.87 50.72
CA GLY A 161 -19.19 -46.01 49.34
C GLY A 161 -20.63 -46.51 49.16
N GLY A 162 -21.14 -46.34 47.94
CA GLY A 162 -22.42 -46.87 47.46
C GLY A 162 -23.67 -46.14 47.93
N ASN A 163 -23.54 -44.90 48.41
CA ASN A 163 -24.69 -44.10 48.83
C ASN A 163 -25.33 -43.36 47.65
N THR A 164 -26.62 -43.07 47.73
CA THR A 164 -27.36 -42.28 46.73
C THR A 164 -28.07 -41.11 47.41
N ILE A 165 -27.83 -39.88 46.94
CA ILE A 165 -28.52 -38.67 47.39
C ILE A 165 -29.36 -38.12 46.24
N VAL A 166 -30.67 -37.96 46.44
CA VAL A 166 -31.59 -37.34 45.49
C VAL A 166 -32.13 -36.05 46.09
N VAL A 167 -31.87 -34.91 45.46
CA VAL A 167 -32.29 -33.58 45.93
C VAL A 167 -33.35 -33.03 45.00
N ASN A 168 -34.61 -33.06 45.39
CA ASN A 168 -35.72 -32.43 44.66
C ASN A 168 -36.09 -31.05 45.22
N GLY A 169 -35.80 -30.81 46.51
CA GLY A 169 -36.03 -29.54 47.20
C GLY A 169 -34.74 -28.73 47.37
N SER A 170 -34.22 -28.60 48.59
CA SER A 170 -33.00 -27.82 48.85
C SER A 170 -32.06 -28.44 49.88
N VAL A 171 -30.75 -28.42 49.61
CA VAL A 171 -29.69 -28.73 50.58
C VAL A 171 -28.81 -27.50 50.72
N ILE A 172 -28.84 -26.88 51.91
CA ILE A 172 -28.24 -25.56 52.13
C ILE A 172 -27.29 -25.63 53.32
N ALA A 173 -26.05 -25.18 53.13
CA ALA A 173 -25.09 -25.01 54.21
C ALA A 173 -24.51 -23.58 54.25
N GLU A 174 -24.23 -23.10 55.45
CA GLU A 174 -23.48 -21.88 55.70
C GLU A 174 -22.04 -22.23 56.14
N LYS A 175 -21.02 -21.55 55.59
CA LYS A 175 -19.59 -21.66 55.96
C LYS A 175 -18.91 -23.03 55.73
N SER A 176 -19.64 -24.03 55.26
CA SER A 176 -19.16 -25.40 54.96
C SER A 176 -19.82 -25.92 53.67
N ALA A 177 -19.36 -27.07 53.18
CA ALA A 177 -19.99 -27.72 52.04
C ALA A 177 -21.44 -28.13 52.38
N ALA A 178 -22.32 -28.08 51.39
CA ALA A 178 -23.68 -28.59 51.52
C ALA A 178 -23.67 -30.11 51.59
N ILE A 179 -22.86 -30.74 50.74
CA ILE A 179 -22.65 -32.18 50.72
C ILE A 179 -21.15 -32.45 50.78
N TRP A 180 -20.71 -33.28 51.70
CA TRP A 180 -19.32 -33.73 51.76
C TRP A 180 -19.22 -35.24 51.87
N PHE A 181 -18.25 -35.78 51.15
CA PHE A 181 -17.91 -37.19 51.16
C PHE A 181 -16.57 -37.38 51.87
N GLN A 182 -16.60 -38.04 53.03
CA GLN A 182 -15.40 -38.39 53.80
C GLN A 182 -14.68 -39.61 53.23
N ASP A 183 -15.38 -40.43 52.45
CA ASP A 183 -14.84 -41.58 51.70
C ASP A 183 -13.86 -42.47 52.50
N TRP A 184 -14.27 -42.92 53.68
CA TRP A 184 -13.48 -43.84 54.50
C TRP A 184 -13.22 -45.15 53.75
N THR A 185 -11.97 -45.57 53.77
CA THR A 185 -11.53 -46.87 53.23
C THR A 185 -11.89 -48.01 54.19
N GLY A 186 -12.19 -49.20 53.64
CA GLY A 186 -12.39 -50.41 54.46
C GLY A 186 -13.79 -50.55 55.06
N THR A 187 -14.80 -49.86 54.52
CA THR A 187 -16.20 -49.99 54.94
C THR A 187 -16.91 -51.23 54.36
N GLY A 188 -16.28 -51.93 53.41
CA GLY A 188 -16.83 -53.12 52.74
C GLY A 188 -17.70 -52.81 51.52
N ASN A 189 -17.82 -51.54 51.11
CA ASN A 189 -18.48 -51.14 49.87
C ASN A 189 -17.64 -50.08 49.14
N ASP A 190 -17.07 -50.51 48.02
CA ASP A 190 -16.19 -49.70 47.17
C ASP A 190 -16.94 -49.06 45.97
N SER A 191 -18.27 -49.13 45.95
CA SER A 191 -19.07 -48.49 44.91
C SER A 191 -19.00 -46.96 45.03
N ARG A 192 -19.11 -46.25 43.89
CA ARG A 192 -19.19 -44.78 43.88
C ARG A 192 -20.43 -44.29 44.63
N ASN A 193 -20.30 -43.12 45.25
CA ASN A 193 -21.46 -42.40 45.74
C ASN A 193 -22.13 -41.66 44.58
N SER A 194 -23.46 -41.57 44.59
CA SER A 194 -24.24 -40.91 43.55
C SER A 194 -25.05 -39.75 44.12
N VAL A 195 -25.09 -38.64 43.38
CA VAL A 195 -25.91 -37.46 43.69
C VAL A 195 -26.73 -37.09 42.48
N ILE A 196 -28.05 -36.99 42.63
CA ILE A 196 -28.98 -36.51 41.61
C ILE A 196 -29.63 -35.24 42.13
N ASN A 197 -29.27 -34.09 41.57
CA ASN A 197 -29.84 -32.80 41.93
C ASN A 197 -30.91 -32.35 40.93
N ASN A 198 -32.16 -32.29 41.37
CA ASN A 198 -33.29 -31.69 40.66
C ASN A 198 -33.76 -30.37 41.29
N GLY A 199 -33.13 -29.93 42.38
CA GLY A 199 -33.50 -28.75 43.15
C GLY A 199 -32.32 -27.79 43.33
N LEU A 200 -32.14 -27.29 44.56
CA LEU A 200 -31.08 -26.35 44.93
C LEU A 200 -30.06 -27.01 45.86
N ILE A 201 -28.78 -26.96 45.49
CA ILE A 201 -27.67 -27.23 46.41
C ILE A 201 -26.88 -25.95 46.57
N GLN A 202 -26.73 -25.45 47.80
CA GLN A 202 -26.17 -24.13 48.04
C GLN A 202 -25.21 -24.09 49.22
N ARG A 203 -24.07 -23.43 49.00
CA ARG A 203 -23.28 -22.83 50.06
C ARG A 203 -23.50 -21.32 50.07
N THR A 204 -24.05 -20.78 51.15
CA THR A 204 -24.60 -19.41 51.18
C THR A 204 -23.55 -18.31 50.98
N ASP A 205 -22.29 -18.56 51.33
CA ASP A 205 -21.18 -17.61 51.20
C ASP A 205 -20.24 -17.90 50.03
N GLY A 206 -20.64 -18.78 49.09
CA GLY A 206 -19.82 -19.21 47.96
C GLY A 206 -18.64 -20.10 48.38
N GLY A 207 -17.89 -20.63 47.41
CA GLY A 207 -16.83 -21.62 47.66
C GLY A 207 -17.29 -23.07 47.48
N ASN A 208 -16.54 -24.04 47.99
CA ASN A 208 -16.83 -25.47 47.78
C ASN A 208 -18.18 -25.85 48.41
N VAL A 209 -19.13 -26.29 47.58
CA VAL A 209 -20.49 -26.68 47.98
C VAL A 209 -20.69 -28.20 47.96
N ILE A 210 -19.99 -28.90 47.07
CA ILE A 210 -19.92 -30.37 47.06
C ILE A 210 -18.46 -30.77 46.91
N GLY A 211 -17.96 -31.61 47.80
CA GLY A 211 -16.62 -32.15 47.64
C GLY A 211 -16.37 -33.49 48.30
N THR A 212 -15.21 -34.06 47.98
CA THR A 212 -14.72 -35.33 48.51
C THR A 212 -13.36 -35.13 49.17
N SER A 213 -13.02 -36.01 50.10
CA SER A 213 -11.67 -36.10 50.69
C SER A 213 -10.85 -37.28 50.13
N GLY A 214 -11.48 -38.20 49.38
CA GLY A 214 -10.85 -39.37 48.77
C GLY A 214 -11.85 -40.22 47.98
N GLY A 215 -11.69 -41.55 48.01
CA GLY A 215 -12.67 -42.51 47.46
C GLY A 215 -12.44 -42.96 46.02
N ASN A 216 -13.45 -43.67 45.49
CA ASN A 216 -13.43 -44.26 44.13
C ASN A 216 -14.09 -43.35 43.07
N GLY A 217 -14.44 -42.11 43.44
CA GLY A 217 -15.12 -41.13 42.61
C GLY A 217 -16.63 -41.01 42.89
N ILE A 218 -17.25 -40.01 42.29
CA ILE A 218 -18.66 -39.64 42.42
C ILE A 218 -19.37 -39.73 41.06
N ASP A 219 -20.61 -40.24 41.06
CA ASP A 219 -21.54 -40.10 39.95
C ASP A 219 -22.53 -38.95 40.25
N PHE A 220 -22.28 -37.77 39.70
CA PHE A 220 -23.07 -36.56 39.93
C PHE A 220 -23.93 -36.24 38.71
N THR A 221 -25.25 -36.14 38.88
CA THR A 221 -26.18 -35.68 37.86
C THR A 221 -26.90 -34.43 38.33
N ASN A 222 -26.85 -33.37 37.54
CA ASN A 222 -27.55 -32.12 37.82
C ASN A 222 -28.64 -31.86 36.79
N ASN A 223 -29.82 -31.49 37.27
CA ASN A 223 -30.99 -30.96 36.57
C ASN A 223 -31.43 -29.61 37.19
N GLY A 224 -30.82 -29.21 38.31
CA GLY A 224 -31.19 -28.03 39.09
C GLY A 224 -30.08 -26.98 39.19
N THR A 225 -30.06 -26.24 40.29
CA THR A 225 -29.07 -25.18 40.55
C THR A 225 -28.07 -25.60 41.63
N VAL A 226 -26.79 -25.39 41.35
CA VAL A 226 -25.69 -25.51 42.31
C VAL A 226 -25.05 -24.14 42.53
N ASN A 227 -25.27 -23.58 43.72
CA ASN A 227 -24.69 -22.31 44.13
C ASN A 227 -23.40 -22.55 44.93
N GLY A 228 -22.28 -22.66 44.21
CA GLY A 228 -20.94 -22.90 44.74
C GLY A 228 -20.07 -23.73 43.78
N SER A 229 -18.86 -24.06 44.23
CA SER A 229 -17.88 -24.86 43.47
C SER A 229 -18.02 -26.35 43.77
N LEU A 230 -17.76 -27.18 42.77
CA LEU A 230 -17.60 -28.63 42.91
C LEU A 230 -16.10 -28.93 42.98
N PHE A 231 -15.64 -29.57 44.06
CA PHE A 231 -14.21 -29.88 44.23
C PHE A 231 -14.02 -31.30 44.76
N PHE A 232 -13.52 -32.18 43.89
CA PHE A 232 -13.28 -33.58 44.19
C PHE A 232 -11.77 -33.83 44.37
N ALA A 233 -11.42 -34.79 45.23
CA ALA A 233 -10.05 -35.07 45.62
C ALA A 233 -9.36 -36.13 44.75
N LYS A 234 -9.72 -37.41 44.93
CA LYS A 234 -9.19 -38.56 44.17
C LYS A 234 -10.34 -39.45 43.72
N GLY A 235 -10.13 -40.22 42.66
CA GLY A 235 -11.09 -41.18 42.15
C GLY A 235 -11.53 -40.80 40.73
N ASP A 236 -12.28 -41.68 40.08
CA ASP A 236 -12.76 -41.41 38.72
C ASP A 236 -14.17 -40.79 38.83
N ASP A 237 -14.27 -39.47 38.76
CA ASP A 237 -15.55 -38.74 38.87
C ASP A 237 -16.29 -38.69 37.53
N ASN A 238 -17.62 -38.82 37.58
CA ASN A 238 -18.49 -38.73 36.41
C ASN A 238 -19.60 -37.72 36.66
N LEU A 239 -19.46 -36.53 36.08
CA LEU A 239 -20.43 -35.44 36.20
C LEU A 239 -21.28 -35.37 34.94
N THR A 240 -22.59 -35.32 35.11
CA THR A 240 -23.56 -35.17 34.03
C THR A 240 -24.45 -33.97 34.30
N PHE A 241 -24.45 -33.02 33.38
CA PHE A 241 -25.31 -31.83 33.44
C PHE A 241 -26.40 -31.93 32.38
N MET A 242 -27.64 -31.97 32.84
CA MET A 242 -28.84 -32.05 32.01
C MET A 242 -29.32 -30.64 31.64
N PRO A 243 -30.22 -30.48 30.64
CA PRO A 243 -30.81 -29.19 30.27
C PRO A 243 -31.33 -28.39 31.46
N GLY A 244 -31.05 -27.08 31.51
CA GLY A 244 -31.45 -26.20 32.61
C GLY A 244 -30.55 -26.23 33.85
N SER A 245 -29.53 -27.09 33.86
CA SER A 245 -28.47 -27.08 34.87
C SER A 245 -27.74 -25.73 34.96
N ASN A 246 -27.50 -25.27 36.18
CA ASN A 246 -26.70 -24.08 36.45
C ASN A 246 -25.71 -24.34 37.59
N VAL A 247 -24.42 -24.07 37.36
CA VAL A 247 -23.36 -24.09 38.38
C VAL A 247 -22.67 -22.74 38.40
N THR A 248 -22.64 -22.09 39.56
CA THR A 248 -22.08 -20.74 39.69
C THR A 248 -20.59 -20.71 40.03
N GLY A 249 -20.02 -21.82 40.53
CA GLY A 249 -18.63 -21.93 40.93
C GLY A 249 -17.76 -22.79 40.01
N ASN A 250 -16.50 -22.97 40.41
CA ASN A 250 -15.52 -23.79 39.69
C ASN A 250 -15.86 -25.27 39.79
N ILE A 251 -15.43 -26.05 38.80
CA ILE A 251 -15.57 -27.51 38.77
C ILE A 251 -14.18 -28.12 38.68
N ASP A 252 -13.77 -28.84 39.71
CA ASP A 252 -12.47 -29.50 39.79
C ASP A 252 -12.67 -31.00 40.05
N GLY A 253 -12.31 -31.83 39.08
CA GLY A 253 -12.35 -33.29 39.21
C GLY A 253 -11.25 -33.87 40.09
N GLY A 254 -10.25 -33.09 40.51
CA GLY A 254 -9.13 -33.61 41.30
C GLY A 254 -8.30 -34.64 40.54
N GLY A 255 -7.76 -35.65 41.24
CA GLY A 255 -6.95 -36.70 40.64
C GLY A 255 -7.78 -37.91 40.19
N GLY A 256 -7.49 -38.48 39.03
CA GLY A 256 -8.18 -39.66 38.49
C GLY A 256 -8.53 -39.48 37.02
N LYS A 257 -9.36 -40.38 36.48
CA LYS A 257 -9.90 -40.29 35.12
C LYS A 257 -11.32 -39.73 35.13
N ASN A 258 -11.41 -38.41 35.20
CA ASN A 258 -12.68 -37.73 35.38
C ASN A 258 -13.39 -37.45 34.05
N LYS A 259 -14.72 -37.56 34.05
CA LYS A 259 -15.59 -37.36 32.88
C LYS A 259 -16.62 -36.27 33.16
N LEU A 260 -16.81 -35.41 32.17
CA LEU A 260 -17.83 -34.38 32.15
C LEU A 260 -18.77 -34.60 30.96
N ASN A 261 -20.05 -34.82 31.21
CA ASN A 261 -21.07 -34.99 30.19
C ASN A 261 -22.04 -33.81 30.22
N LEU A 262 -22.23 -33.16 29.08
CA LEU A 262 -23.19 -32.07 28.90
C LEU A 262 -24.29 -32.57 27.96
N ASP A 263 -25.52 -32.67 28.46
CA ASP A 263 -26.68 -33.06 27.67
C ASP A 263 -27.52 -31.83 27.34
N GLY A 264 -27.68 -31.53 26.05
CA GLY A 264 -28.50 -30.44 25.54
C GLY A 264 -29.95 -30.83 25.21
N GLY A 265 -30.37 -32.05 25.54
CA GLY A 265 -31.72 -32.55 25.24
C GLY A 265 -32.05 -32.52 23.75
N ASN A 266 -33.35 -32.58 23.42
CA ASN A 266 -33.83 -32.57 22.04
C ASN A 266 -34.37 -31.20 21.57
N ASP A 267 -34.66 -30.29 22.50
CA ASP A 267 -35.43 -29.06 22.24
C ASP A 267 -34.58 -27.77 22.22
N LYS A 268 -33.30 -27.88 21.86
CA LYS A 268 -32.34 -26.76 21.84
C LYS A 268 -32.07 -26.05 23.19
N VAL A 269 -32.59 -26.56 24.30
CA VAL A 269 -32.33 -26.02 25.65
C VAL A 269 -31.09 -26.71 26.24
N GLY A 270 -30.00 -25.99 26.44
CA GLY A 270 -28.84 -26.51 27.20
C GLY A 270 -28.66 -25.80 28.54
N GLY A 271 -27.46 -25.29 28.81
CA GLY A 271 -27.12 -24.67 30.09
C GLY A 271 -25.81 -23.87 30.06
N THR A 272 -25.44 -23.31 31.21
CA THR A 272 -24.21 -22.51 31.37
C THR A 272 -23.38 -23.01 32.54
N LEU A 273 -22.08 -23.16 32.32
CA LEU A 273 -21.08 -23.43 33.36
C LEU A 273 -20.18 -22.19 33.52
N ASN A 274 -20.33 -21.50 34.65
CA ASN A 274 -19.74 -20.16 34.81
C ASN A 274 -18.28 -20.17 35.28
N GLY A 275 -17.88 -21.21 36.03
CA GLY A 275 -16.56 -21.30 36.66
C GLY A 275 -15.50 -21.99 35.80
N ALA A 276 -14.25 -21.91 36.25
CA ALA A 276 -13.15 -22.67 35.66
C ALA A 276 -13.41 -24.17 35.80
N ILE A 277 -13.12 -24.92 34.74
CA ILE A 277 -13.26 -26.38 34.71
C ILE A 277 -11.86 -26.99 34.57
N LYS A 278 -11.47 -27.82 35.54
CA LYS A 278 -10.14 -28.43 35.55
C LYS A 278 -10.12 -29.90 35.96
N ASN A 279 -9.07 -30.58 35.52
CA ASN A 279 -8.74 -31.97 35.85
C ASN A 279 -9.81 -32.99 35.38
N PHE A 280 -10.20 -32.89 34.11
CA PHE A 280 -11.12 -33.83 33.48
C PHE A 280 -10.48 -34.47 32.27
N THR A 281 -10.31 -35.79 32.26
CA THR A 281 -9.77 -36.51 31.08
C THR A 281 -10.62 -36.25 29.83
N SER A 282 -11.95 -36.25 29.96
CA SER A 282 -12.86 -36.07 28.82
C SER A 282 -14.06 -35.20 29.09
N LEU A 283 -14.43 -34.36 28.12
CA LEU A 283 -15.76 -33.74 28.01
C LEU A 283 -16.52 -34.39 26.85
N THR A 284 -17.80 -34.74 27.05
CA THR A 284 -18.71 -35.12 25.96
C THR A 284 -19.95 -34.24 25.96
N LYS A 285 -20.23 -33.59 24.83
CA LYS A 285 -21.43 -32.78 24.61
C LYS A 285 -22.39 -33.51 23.67
N LYS A 286 -23.61 -33.79 24.13
CA LYS A 286 -24.71 -34.45 23.39
C LYS A 286 -25.96 -33.56 23.35
N GLY A 287 -26.96 -33.98 22.59
CA GLY A 287 -28.22 -33.27 22.43
C GLY A 287 -28.10 -31.97 21.61
N THR A 288 -29.21 -31.44 21.14
CA THR A 288 -29.26 -30.31 20.20
C THR A 288 -29.07 -28.94 20.87
N GLY A 289 -29.23 -28.83 22.18
CA GLY A 289 -29.10 -27.58 22.93
C GLY A 289 -27.69 -27.00 23.01
N LEU A 290 -27.62 -25.67 23.16
CA LEU A 290 -26.38 -24.92 23.39
C LEU A 290 -25.91 -25.08 24.83
N TRP A 291 -24.65 -25.47 25.00
CA TRP A 291 -23.96 -25.43 26.29
C TRP A 291 -22.87 -24.38 26.25
N GLU A 292 -22.92 -23.39 27.15
CA GLU A 292 -21.93 -22.31 27.24
C GLU A 292 -20.98 -22.53 28.42
N ILE A 293 -19.67 -22.48 28.16
CA ILE A 293 -18.62 -22.52 29.19
C ILE A 293 -17.91 -21.17 29.19
N THR A 294 -18.10 -20.40 30.27
CA THR A 294 -17.56 -19.04 30.37
C THR A 294 -16.23 -18.96 31.11
N GLY A 295 -15.87 -20.02 31.85
CA GLY A 295 -14.58 -20.15 32.52
C GLY A 295 -13.53 -20.86 31.65
N PRO A 296 -12.24 -20.79 32.02
CA PRO A 296 -11.17 -21.51 31.33
C PRO A 296 -11.31 -23.04 31.54
N MET A 297 -10.98 -23.80 30.50
CA MET A 297 -10.88 -25.27 30.52
C MET A 297 -9.41 -25.71 30.60
N GLN A 298 -9.07 -26.54 31.60
CA GLN A 298 -7.69 -27.01 31.82
C GLN A 298 -7.63 -28.50 32.16
N GLY A 299 -6.54 -29.17 31.77
CA GLY A 299 -6.32 -30.58 32.12
C GLY A 299 -7.29 -31.55 31.44
N PHE A 300 -7.66 -31.26 30.20
CA PHE A 300 -8.42 -32.14 29.32
C PHE A 300 -7.52 -32.82 28.30
N ASP A 301 -7.76 -34.12 28.06
CA ASP A 301 -7.16 -34.84 26.94
C ASP A 301 -8.03 -34.68 25.69
N THR A 302 -9.36 -34.83 25.86
CA THR A 302 -10.32 -34.81 24.76
C THR A 302 -11.60 -34.07 25.10
N VAL A 303 -12.12 -33.30 24.16
CA VAL A 303 -13.48 -32.74 24.17
C VAL A 303 -14.19 -33.26 22.92
N ASP A 304 -15.29 -33.98 23.07
CA ASP A 304 -16.07 -34.55 21.95
C ASP A 304 -17.46 -33.89 21.88
N VAL A 305 -17.66 -33.02 20.90
CA VAL A 305 -18.93 -32.36 20.62
C VAL A 305 -19.69 -33.20 19.60
N GLN A 306 -20.63 -34.01 20.10
CA GLN A 306 -21.32 -35.01 19.29
C GLN A 306 -22.58 -34.46 18.60
N GLN A 307 -23.29 -33.52 19.25
CA GLN A 307 -24.49 -32.87 18.74
C GLN A 307 -24.68 -31.47 19.35
N GLY A 308 -25.38 -30.60 18.63
CA GLY A 308 -25.70 -29.25 19.08
C GLY A 308 -24.46 -28.35 19.16
N THR A 309 -24.55 -27.26 19.93
CA THR A 309 -23.46 -26.28 20.04
C THR A 309 -22.78 -26.35 21.40
N LEU A 310 -21.44 -26.37 21.40
CA LEU A 310 -20.62 -25.99 22.56
C LEU A 310 -20.11 -24.57 22.33
N GLY A 311 -20.47 -23.65 23.23
CA GLY A 311 -19.99 -22.27 23.22
C GLY A 311 -18.87 -22.07 24.24
N LEU A 312 -17.80 -21.38 23.83
CA LEU A 312 -16.65 -21.05 24.68
C LEU A 312 -16.44 -19.53 24.71
N SER A 313 -16.49 -18.95 25.90
CA SER A 313 -16.23 -17.52 26.13
C SER A 313 -15.08 -17.25 27.11
N GLY A 314 -14.59 -18.26 27.82
CA GLY A 314 -13.39 -18.18 28.66
C GLY A 314 -12.08 -18.30 27.85
N ASN A 315 -10.98 -17.75 28.38
CA ASN A 315 -9.64 -17.95 27.80
C ASN A 315 -9.22 -19.43 27.96
N ASN A 316 -8.96 -20.11 26.84
CA ASN A 316 -8.57 -21.52 26.79
C ASN A 316 -7.11 -21.75 26.36
N ASP A 317 -6.22 -20.76 26.57
CA ASP A 317 -4.78 -20.88 26.29
C ASP A 317 -4.16 -22.05 27.08
N GLY A 318 -4.66 -22.34 28.27
CA GLY A 318 -4.20 -23.45 29.11
C GLY A 318 -4.70 -24.84 28.70
N PHE A 319 -5.52 -24.94 27.65
CA PHE A 319 -6.04 -26.21 27.17
C PHE A 319 -4.99 -26.93 26.31
N THR A 320 -4.64 -28.16 26.69
CA THR A 320 -3.60 -28.97 26.05
C THR A 320 -4.14 -30.17 25.29
N GLY A 321 -5.46 -30.39 25.33
CA GLY A 321 -6.13 -31.52 24.70
C GLY A 321 -6.49 -31.26 23.24
N LYS A 322 -7.41 -32.08 22.71
CA LYS A 322 -8.00 -31.92 21.38
C LYS A 322 -9.51 -31.74 21.48
N ILE A 323 -10.06 -30.78 20.74
CA ILE A 323 -11.52 -30.63 20.56
C ILE A 323 -11.92 -31.29 19.25
N THR A 324 -12.82 -32.28 19.31
CA THR A 324 -13.43 -32.93 18.14
C THR A 324 -14.87 -32.47 18.02
N VAL A 325 -15.25 -31.95 16.86
CA VAL A 325 -16.61 -31.53 16.53
C VAL A 325 -17.15 -32.46 15.46
N ARG A 326 -18.24 -33.14 15.76
CA ARG A 326 -18.83 -34.15 14.87
C ARG A 326 -19.88 -33.55 13.93
N LYS A 327 -20.36 -34.40 13.02
CA LYS A 327 -21.50 -34.14 12.16
C LYS A 327 -22.65 -33.45 12.88
N ASP A 328 -23.17 -32.38 12.27
CA ASP A 328 -24.33 -31.60 12.74
C ASP A 328 -24.12 -30.97 14.15
N ALA A 329 -22.88 -30.90 14.61
CA ALA A 329 -22.47 -30.20 15.83
C ALA A 329 -21.60 -28.98 15.50
N SER A 330 -21.59 -28.03 16.42
CA SER A 330 -20.83 -26.79 16.29
C SER A 330 -20.01 -26.47 17.54
N LEU A 331 -18.81 -25.95 17.33
CA LEU A 331 -18.06 -25.20 18.34
C LEU A 331 -18.20 -23.72 18.02
N SER A 332 -18.68 -22.90 18.96
CA SER A 332 -18.81 -21.46 18.78
C SER A 332 -17.95 -20.70 19.79
N ALA A 333 -17.13 -19.76 19.34
CA ALA A 333 -16.22 -19.02 20.20
C ALA A 333 -15.67 -17.75 19.52
N LYS A 334 -15.18 -16.82 20.33
CA LYS A 334 -14.18 -15.83 19.86
C LYS A 334 -12.83 -16.52 19.64
N ALA A 335 -11.99 -15.96 18.76
CA ALA A 335 -10.65 -16.46 18.50
C ALA A 335 -9.81 -16.62 19.78
N GLU A 336 -9.93 -15.67 20.71
CA GLU A 336 -9.22 -15.63 21.99
C GLU A 336 -9.74 -16.64 23.03
N SER A 337 -10.92 -17.21 22.78
CA SER A 337 -11.53 -18.22 23.63
C SER A 337 -11.24 -19.63 23.15
N LEU A 338 -10.56 -19.79 22.01
CA LEU A 338 -10.19 -21.10 21.47
C LEU A 338 -8.80 -21.52 21.94
N PRO A 339 -8.53 -22.83 21.97
CA PRO A 339 -7.22 -23.34 22.35
C PRO A 339 -6.15 -23.01 21.28
N VAL A 340 -5.07 -22.37 21.70
CA VAL A 340 -3.91 -22.04 20.82
C VAL A 340 -2.65 -22.84 21.15
N ASN A 341 -2.63 -23.58 22.26
CA ASN A 341 -1.41 -24.21 22.75
C ASN A 341 -1.06 -25.48 21.97
N HIS A 342 0.21 -25.61 21.57
CA HIS A 342 0.75 -26.84 20.99
C HIS A 342 1.04 -27.85 22.10
N PRO A 343 0.43 -29.04 22.09
CA PRO A 343 0.82 -30.10 23.01
C PRO A 343 2.31 -30.39 22.80
N VAL A 344 3.08 -30.44 23.91
CA VAL A 344 4.55 -30.58 23.95
C VAL A 344 5.08 -31.88 23.31
N ASN A 345 4.22 -32.70 22.67
CA ASN A 345 4.55 -33.98 22.04
C ASN A 345 3.84 -34.23 20.70
N GLY A 346 3.65 -33.20 19.86
CA GLY A 346 3.34 -33.41 18.44
C GLY A 346 1.88 -33.72 18.07
N ASN A 347 0.90 -33.18 18.81
CA ASN A 347 -0.47 -33.16 18.32
C ASN A 347 -0.76 -31.83 17.59
N VAL A 348 -0.59 -31.88 16.27
CA VAL A 348 -1.19 -30.96 15.30
C VAL A 348 -2.72 -31.16 15.32
N GLY A 349 -3.50 -30.08 15.30
CA GLY A 349 -4.97 -30.10 15.24
C GLY A 349 -5.67 -29.84 16.58
N ASN A 350 -5.58 -28.60 17.08
CA ASN A 350 -6.31 -28.13 18.27
C ASN A 350 -7.81 -28.39 18.15
N ILE A 351 -8.35 -28.15 16.95
CA ILE A 351 -9.76 -28.36 16.59
C ILE A 351 -9.84 -29.31 15.41
N ASP A 352 -10.58 -30.39 15.55
CA ASP A 352 -10.85 -31.40 14.53
C ASP A 352 -12.34 -31.43 14.19
N LEU A 353 -12.66 -30.98 12.98
CA LEU A 353 -13.99 -30.94 12.41
C LEU A 353 -14.28 -32.25 11.69
N THR A 354 -14.43 -33.33 12.44
CA THR A 354 -14.63 -34.68 11.89
C THR A 354 -16.07 -34.94 11.46
N ASN A 355 -16.25 -35.62 10.32
CA ASN A 355 -17.53 -36.03 9.75
C ASN A 355 -18.46 -34.83 9.46
N GLY A 356 -17.92 -33.67 9.10
CA GLY A 356 -18.70 -32.47 8.77
C GLY A 356 -19.12 -31.61 9.97
N GLY A 357 -18.32 -31.56 11.04
CA GLY A 357 -18.52 -30.62 12.15
C GLY A 357 -18.28 -29.16 11.75
N THR A 358 -18.75 -28.20 12.55
CA THR A 358 -18.62 -26.76 12.23
C THR A 358 -17.87 -26.01 13.33
N LEU A 359 -16.89 -25.18 12.94
CA LEU A 359 -16.34 -24.13 13.82
C LEU A 359 -16.96 -22.78 13.45
N ILE A 360 -17.48 -22.07 14.43
CA ILE A 360 -18.04 -20.72 14.28
C ILE A 360 -17.17 -19.75 15.09
N PHE A 361 -16.52 -18.83 14.38
CA PHE A 361 -15.91 -17.65 14.98
C PHE A 361 -16.97 -16.56 15.15
N GLU A 362 -17.56 -16.47 16.34
CA GLU A 362 -18.49 -15.39 16.72
C GLU A 362 -17.69 -14.18 17.20
N GLN A 363 -17.30 -13.31 16.26
CA GLN A 363 -16.28 -12.30 16.50
C GLN A 363 -16.78 -10.88 16.18
N ASP A 364 -17.15 -10.12 17.21
CA ASP A 364 -17.59 -8.72 17.08
C ASP A 364 -16.45 -7.69 17.03
N ASP A 365 -15.29 -8.02 17.63
CA ASP A 365 -14.07 -7.19 17.69
C ASP A 365 -12.91 -7.89 16.97
N ASN A 366 -11.92 -7.17 16.46
CA ASN A 366 -10.79 -7.81 15.78
C ASN A 366 -10.01 -8.76 16.70
N GLY A 367 -9.68 -9.94 16.20
CA GLY A 367 -8.98 -11.00 16.93
C GLY A 367 -8.03 -11.82 16.04
N SER A 368 -7.22 -12.68 16.64
CA SER A 368 -6.31 -13.58 15.91
C SER A 368 -6.32 -14.98 16.49
N TYR A 369 -6.40 -15.98 15.62
CA TYR A 369 -6.35 -17.39 16.01
C TYR A 369 -5.14 -18.07 15.40
N GLN A 370 -4.35 -18.72 16.26
CA GLN A 370 -3.08 -19.37 15.89
C GLN A 370 -3.16 -20.90 15.88
N GLY A 371 -4.18 -21.49 16.53
CA GLY A 371 -4.32 -22.95 16.56
C GLY A 371 -4.63 -23.55 15.18
N GLN A 372 -4.25 -24.80 14.98
CA GLN A 372 -4.52 -25.51 13.73
C GLN A 372 -5.94 -26.11 13.72
N ILE A 373 -6.61 -26.00 12.58
CA ILE A 373 -7.94 -26.59 12.30
C ILE A 373 -7.78 -27.71 11.28
N ILE A 374 -8.31 -28.89 11.59
CA ILE A 374 -8.24 -30.10 10.75
C ILE A 374 -9.62 -30.73 10.57
N GLY A 375 -9.73 -31.77 9.75
CA GLY A 375 -10.97 -32.56 9.56
C GLY A 375 -11.59 -32.39 8.17
N ASP A 376 -12.86 -32.71 8.01
CA ASP A 376 -13.61 -32.58 6.75
C ASP A 376 -14.78 -31.58 6.84
N GLY A 377 -14.95 -30.95 8.01
CA GLY A 377 -15.98 -29.97 8.28
C GLY A 377 -15.62 -28.51 7.95
N SER A 378 -16.54 -27.61 8.31
CA SER A 378 -16.61 -26.24 7.80
C SER A 378 -16.23 -25.19 8.85
N VAL A 379 -15.74 -24.04 8.40
CA VAL A 379 -15.42 -22.89 9.24
C VAL A 379 -16.32 -21.72 8.85
N ILE A 380 -16.95 -21.08 9.83
CA ILE A 380 -17.83 -19.92 9.62
C ILE A 380 -17.32 -18.75 10.46
N LYS A 381 -17.24 -17.56 9.85
CA LYS A 381 -16.91 -16.30 10.52
C LYS A 381 -18.15 -15.40 10.55
N THR A 382 -18.59 -15.02 11.75
CA THR A 382 -19.73 -14.12 12.00
C THR A 382 -19.30 -12.96 12.93
N GLY A 383 -20.17 -11.98 13.14
CA GLY A 383 -19.86 -10.77 13.93
C GLY A 383 -19.06 -9.73 13.15
N SER A 384 -19.03 -8.48 13.63
CA SER A 384 -18.48 -7.32 12.90
C SER A 384 -16.94 -7.28 12.81
N GLY A 385 -16.22 -8.00 13.66
CA GLY A 385 -14.76 -7.95 13.75
C GLY A 385 -14.07 -8.74 12.65
N ILE A 386 -12.75 -8.58 12.55
CA ILE A 386 -11.88 -9.36 11.68
C ILE A 386 -11.21 -10.48 12.48
N VAL A 387 -11.20 -11.71 11.96
CA VAL A 387 -10.33 -12.78 12.49
C VAL A 387 -9.10 -12.90 11.61
N ALA A 388 -7.91 -12.69 12.16
CA ALA A 388 -6.65 -13.03 11.53
C ALA A 388 -6.33 -14.51 11.78
N LEU A 389 -6.48 -15.34 10.75
CA LEU A 389 -6.26 -16.79 10.84
C LEU A 389 -4.80 -17.10 10.47
N ARG A 390 -4.00 -17.46 11.48
CA ARG A 390 -2.54 -17.59 11.39
C ARG A 390 -2.06 -18.91 11.99
N PRO A 391 -2.37 -20.07 11.39
CA PRO A 391 -1.93 -21.33 11.96
C PRO A 391 -0.39 -21.35 12.02
N ASP A 392 0.15 -21.52 13.23
CA ASP A 392 1.59 -21.43 13.50
C ASP A 392 2.31 -22.79 13.45
N ALA A 393 1.57 -23.90 13.64
CA ALA A 393 2.03 -25.28 13.47
C ALA A 393 1.56 -25.93 12.16
N GLY A 394 1.92 -25.31 11.03
CA GLY A 394 1.61 -25.83 9.68
C GLY A 394 0.30 -25.30 9.10
N ALA A 395 -0.12 -25.83 7.96
CA ALA A 395 -1.35 -25.40 7.28
C ALA A 395 -2.60 -25.92 8.01
N ASN A 396 -3.71 -25.18 7.93
CA ASN A 396 -5.01 -25.75 8.23
C ASN A 396 -5.34 -26.81 7.18
N THR A 397 -5.82 -27.98 7.61
CA THR A 397 -6.06 -29.12 6.71
C THR A 397 -7.53 -29.54 6.63
N TYR A 398 -8.45 -28.73 7.17
CA TYR A 398 -9.86 -28.99 7.00
C TYR A 398 -10.28 -28.89 5.52
N SER A 399 -11.30 -29.63 5.11
CA SER A 399 -11.78 -29.65 3.71
C SER A 399 -13.20 -29.15 3.49
N GLY A 400 -13.99 -28.89 4.54
CA GLY A 400 -15.28 -28.24 4.39
C GLY A 400 -15.13 -26.74 4.11
N VAL A 401 -16.22 -26.11 3.66
CA VAL A 401 -16.22 -24.72 3.18
C VAL A 401 -15.84 -23.74 4.30
N THR A 402 -15.05 -22.72 3.95
CA THR A 402 -14.84 -21.54 4.79
C THR A 402 -15.85 -20.47 4.39
N THR A 403 -16.67 -19.98 5.31
CA THR A 403 -17.72 -18.98 5.04
C THR A 403 -17.49 -17.71 5.85
N ILE A 404 -17.56 -16.55 5.20
CA ILE A 404 -17.56 -15.23 5.83
C ILE A 404 -18.99 -14.65 5.74
N ASP A 405 -19.71 -14.68 6.86
CA ASP A 405 -21.09 -14.18 6.99
C ASP A 405 -21.17 -12.80 7.66
N GLY A 406 -20.08 -12.34 8.28
CA GLY A 406 -19.95 -10.97 8.80
C GLY A 406 -18.51 -10.59 9.13
N GLY A 407 -18.24 -9.27 9.13
CA GLY A 407 -16.93 -8.71 9.48
C GLY A 407 -15.88 -9.05 8.42
N GLY A 408 -14.77 -9.68 8.82
CA GLY A 408 -13.78 -10.16 7.87
C GLY A 408 -12.89 -11.30 8.35
N LEU A 409 -12.17 -11.89 7.39
CA LEU A 409 -11.12 -12.88 7.61
C LEU A 409 -9.82 -12.33 7.01
N ALA A 410 -8.78 -12.19 7.82
CA ALA A 410 -7.46 -11.76 7.37
C ALA A 410 -6.51 -12.96 7.27
N ILE A 411 -5.80 -13.07 6.15
CA ILE A 411 -4.87 -14.17 5.89
C ILE A 411 -3.55 -13.65 5.29
N SER A 412 -2.46 -14.35 5.60
CA SER A 412 -1.12 -14.11 5.04
C SER A 412 -0.60 -15.29 4.20
N SER A 413 -1.35 -16.40 4.16
CA SER A 413 -1.14 -17.54 3.25
C SER A 413 -2.48 -18.21 2.96
N GLN A 414 -2.63 -18.86 1.80
CA GLN A 414 -3.78 -19.73 1.52
C GLN A 414 -3.87 -20.93 2.45
N ASP A 415 -2.77 -21.29 3.12
CA ASP A 415 -2.70 -22.37 4.11
C ASP A 415 -3.62 -22.13 5.31
N ALA A 416 -4.08 -20.89 5.52
CA ALA A 416 -5.09 -20.57 6.52
C ALA A 416 -6.48 -21.14 6.15
N LEU A 417 -6.78 -21.36 4.86
CA LEU A 417 -8.13 -21.65 4.35
C LEU A 417 -8.46 -23.15 4.17
N GLY A 418 -7.69 -24.06 4.77
CA GLY A 418 -7.90 -25.51 4.58
C GLY A 418 -7.35 -26.03 3.24
N THR A 419 -7.15 -27.35 3.08
CA THR A 419 -6.49 -27.89 1.87
C THR A 419 -7.44 -27.96 0.66
N ASN A 420 -8.64 -28.50 0.84
CA ASN A 420 -9.63 -28.72 -0.24
C ASN A 420 -10.95 -27.99 0.02
N SER A 421 -10.88 -26.85 0.69
CA SER A 421 -12.03 -26.00 1.02
C SER A 421 -12.30 -24.99 -0.09
N ASP A 422 -13.55 -24.81 -0.48
CA ASP A 422 -13.98 -23.59 -1.16
C ASP A 422 -14.05 -22.43 -0.13
N LEU A 423 -13.85 -21.19 -0.57
CA LEU A 423 -14.10 -19.99 0.23
C LEU A 423 -15.41 -19.37 -0.22
N THR A 424 -16.31 -19.05 0.71
CA THR A 424 -17.54 -18.33 0.44
C THR A 424 -17.54 -17.01 1.21
N ILE A 425 -17.71 -15.90 0.52
CA ILE A 425 -17.87 -14.57 1.13
C ILE A 425 -19.33 -14.17 0.91
N ASN A 426 -20.14 -14.36 1.94
CA ASN A 426 -21.55 -14.02 1.89
C ASN A 426 -21.79 -12.56 2.23
N ASN A 427 -21.12 -12.09 3.27
CA ASN A 427 -21.21 -10.71 3.76
C ASN A 427 -19.97 -10.39 4.59
N GLY A 428 -19.15 -9.46 4.14
CA GLY A 428 -17.88 -9.10 4.79
C GLY A 428 -16.68 -9.14 3.85
N SER A 429 -15.48 -9.16 4.43
CA SER A 429 -14.22 -9.06 3.68
C SER A 429 -13.27 -10.25 3.85
N LEU A 430 -12.63 -10.65 2.76
CA LEU A 430 -11.32 -11.32 2.82
C LEU A 430 -10.24 -10.25 2.71
N THR A 431 -9.36 -10.16 3.71
CA THR A 431 -8.26 -9.19 3.76
C THR A 431 -6.91 -9.90 3.58
N ALA A 432 -6.11 -9.42 2.62
CA ALA A 432 -4.76 -9.91 2.38
C ALA A 432 -3.73 -9.15 3.23
N GLU A 433 -2.86 -9.89 3.90
CA GLU A 433 -1.76 -9.33 4.72
C GLU A 433 -0.37 -9.64 4.16
N ALA A 434 -0.32 -10.30 3.01
CA ALA A 434 0.87 -10.60 2.23
C ALA A 434 0.47 -10.74 0.76
N ASP A 435 1.44 -10.89 -0.14
CA ASP A 435 1.15 -11.33 -1.50
C ASP A 435 0.64 -12.78 -1.47
N LEU A 436 -0.48 -13.05 -2.13
CA LEU A 436 -1.20 -14.32 -2.04
C LEU A 436 -1.49 -14.91 -3.41
N THR A 437 -1.45 -16.24 -3.49
CA THR A 437 -2.16 -17.00 -4.52
C THR A 437 -3.17 -17.90 -3.83
N ILE A 438 -4.43 -17.79 -4.24
CA ILE A 438 -5.54 -18.59 -3.73
C ILE A 438 -6.00 -19.50 -4.86
N ASP A 439 -5.69 -20.79 -4.77
CA ASP A 439 -6.05 -21.82 -5.76
C ASP A 439 -7.48 -22.37 -5.58
N LYS A 440 -8.16 -21.92 -4.53
CA LYS A 440 -9.49 -22.34 -4.12
C LYS A 440 -10.57 -21.61 -4.91
N ARG A 441 -11.71 -22.27 -5.13
CA ARG A 441 -12.89 -21.56 -5.64
C ARG A 441 -13.33 -20.52 -4.60
N ILE A 442 -13.54 -19.29 -5.05
CA ILE A 442 -14.08 -18.21 -4.21
C ILE A 442 -15.49 -17.93 -4.70
N ASN A 443 -16.46 -18.32 -3.89
CA ASN A 443 -17.87 -18.00 -4.08
C ASN A 443 -18.16 -16.64 -3.44
N LEU A 444 -18.46 -15.64 -4.26
CA LEU A 444 -18.85 -14.30 -3.83
C LEU A 444 -20.38 -14.25 -3.83
N ALA A 445 -21.01 -14.53 -2.69
CA ALA A 445 -22.40 -14.95 -2.63
C ALA A 445 -23.28 -14.03 -1.76
N SER A 446 -23.92 -13.02 -2.34
CA SER A 446 -25.00 -12.32 -1.63
C SER A 446 -26.28 -12.28 -2.48
N ALA A 447 -27.18 -13.24 -2.26
CA ALA A 447 -28.51 -13.27 -2.87
C ALA A 447 -29.50 -12.30 -2.18
N GLU A 448 -29.11 -11.74 -1.03
CA GLU A 448 -29.93 -10.82 -0.25
C GLU A 448 -29.51 -9.37 -0.50
N ALA A 449 -30.50 -8.47 -0.62
CA ALA A 449 -30.25 -7.05 -0.76
C ALA A 449 -29.39 -6.51 0.40
N ASN A 450 -28.42 -5.65 0.07
CA ASN A 450 -27.49 -4.97 1.00
C ASN A 450 -26.38 -5.83 1.64
N LYS A 451 -26.23 -7.11 1.27
CA LYS A 451 -25.02 -7.86 1.59
C LYS A 451 -23.96 -7.63 0.51
N THR A 452 -22.70 -7.50 0.90
CA THR A 452 -21.58 -7.27 -0.02
C THR A 452 -20.42 -8.23 0.26
N ALA A 453 -19.83 -8.74 -0.81
CA ALA A 453 -18.61 -9.52 -0.73
C ALA A 453 -17.42 -8.61 -1.05
N VAL A 454 -16.45 -8.53 -0.15
CA VAL A 454 -15.28 -7.65 -0.32
C VAL A 454 -14.00 -8.48 -0.38
N ILE A 455 -13.14 -8.17 -1.34
CA ILE A 455 -11.73 -8.59 -1.30
C ILE A 455 -10.91 -7.33 -1.11
N ASP A 456 -10.30 -7.23 0.07
CA ASP A 456 -9.37 -6.17 0.43
C ASP A 456 -7.93 -6.65 0.22
N THR A 457 -7.31 -6.15 -0.84
CA THR A 457 -5.89 -6.43 -1.09
C THR A 457 -4.95 -5.68 -0.16
N ASN A 458 -5.44 -4.70 0.61
CA ASN A 458 -4.70 -3.79 1.45
C ASN A 458 -3.61 -3.02 0.67
N GLY A 459 -2.46 -3.64 0.40
CA GLY A 459 -1.40 -3.15 -0.49
C GLY A 459 -0.68 -4.26 -1.26
N HIS A 460 -1.23 -5.48 -1.28
CA HIS A 460 -0.59 -6.70 -1.75
C HIS A 460 -1.18 -7.22 -3.06
N ASN A 461 -0.39 -7.97 -3.81
CA ASN A 461 -0.88 -8.65 -5.00
C ASN A 461 -1.54 -9.98 -4.61
N VAL A 462 -2.82 -10.12 -4.97
CA VAL A 462 -3.62 -11.31 -4.72
C VAL A 462 -3.99 -11.94 -6.05
N THR A 463 -3.55 -13.17 -6.29
CA THR A 463 -3.95 -13.96 -7.45
C THR A 463 -5.05 -14.93 -7.05
N ALA A 464 -6.27 -14.73 -7.54
CA ALA A 464 -7.33 -15.73 -7.49
C ALA A 464 -7.11 -16.71 -8.66
N ALA A 465 -6.39 -17.79 -8.40
CA ALA A 465 -6.08 -18.84 -9.36
C ALA A 465 -7.24 -19.84 -9.50
N GLY A 466 -8.00 -20.06 -8.42
CA GLY A 466 -9.28 -20.76 -8.48
C GLY A 466 -10.37 -19.91 -9.15
N VAL A 467 -11.52 -20.53 -9.43
CA VAL A 467 -12.66 -19.86 -10.05
C VAL A 467 -13.26 -18.82 -9.11
N LEU A 468 -13.40 -17.59 -9.58
CA LEU A 468 -14.28 -16.58 -8.97
C LEU A 468 -15.71 -16.83 -9.48
N ASN A 469 -16.59 -17.24 -8.57
CA ASN A 469 -17.97 -17.60 -8.87
C ASN A 469 -18.94 -16.67 -8.13
N GLY A 470 -20.00 -16.21 -8.79
CA GLY A 470 -21.05 -15.39 -8.18
C GLY A 470 -22.40 -16.09 -8.22
N VAL A 471 -23.21 -15.91 -7.18
CA VAL A 471 -24.60 -16.37 -7.20
C VAL A 471 -25.42 -15.54 -8.20
N VAL A 472 -26.30 -16.22 -8.91
CA VAL A 472 -27.25 -15.67 -9.88
C VAL A 472 -28.21 -14.74 -9.12
N ASP A 473 -28.26 -13.48 -9.52
CA ASP A 473 -29.15 -12.39 -9.05
C ASP A 473 -28.66 -11.52 -7.86
N SER A 474 -28.17 -10.31 -8.21
CA SER A 474 -28.12 -9.04 -7.46
C SER A 474 -27.01 -8.74 -6.43
N GLY A 475 -26.09 -9.66 -6.13
CA GLY A 475 -24.96 -9.36 -5.24
C GLY A 475 -23.93 -8.37 -5.82
N THR A 476 -23.27 -7.59 -4.95
CA THR A 476 -22.13 -6.72 -5.35
C THR A 476 -20.82 -7.26 -4.77
N PHE A 477 -19.85 -7.52 -5.65
CA PHE A 477 -18.46 -7.77 -5.29
C PHE A 477 -17.67 -6.45 -5.30
N ILE A 478 -16.94 -6.15 -4.23
CA ILE A 478 -16.13 -4.94 -4.13
C ILE A 478 -14.65 -5.31 -3.97
N LYS A 479 -13.82 -4.79 -4.87
CA LYS A 479 -12.36 -4.83 -4.76
C LYS A 479 -11.88 -3.52 -4.12
N ILE A 480 -11.22 -3.62 -2.96
CA ILE A 480 -10.56 -2.50 -2.26
C ILE A 480 -9.07 -2.80 -2.00
N GLY A 481 -8.38 -1.83 -1.39
CA GLY A 481 -6.94 -1.86 -1.16
C GLY A 481 -6.12 -1.49 -2.39
N ALA A 482 -4.91 -0.97 -2.18
CA ALA A 482 -4.04 -0.44 -3.24
C ALA A 482 -3.41 -1.52 -4.14
N GLY A 483 -3.43 -2.79 -3.72
CA GLY A 483 -2.84 -3.90 -4.46
C GLY A 483 -3.66 -4.36 -5.66
N THR A 484 -3.10 -5.30 -6.43
CA THR A 484 -3.76 -5.92 -7.59
C THR A 484 -4.48 -7.20 -7.18
N LEU A 485 -5.75 -7.33 -7.54
CA LEU A 485 -6.45 -8.62 -7.56
C LEU A 485 -6.45 -9.16 -8.99
N THR A 486 -5.77 -10.28 -9.21
CA THR A 486 -5.73 -10.96 -10.51
C THR A 486 -6.73 -12.10 -10.55
N ALA A 487 -7.73 -11.99 -11.42
CA ALA A 487 -8.69 -13.04 -11.74
C ALA A 487 -8.08 -13.93 -12.83
N ALA A 488 -7.25 -14.89 -12.44
CA ALA A 488 -6.39 -15.65 -13.37
C ALA A 488 -7.11 -16.82 -14.07
N ASN A 489 -8.24 -17.28 -13.52
CA ASN A 489 -8.96 -18.43 -14.06
C ASN A 489 -9.86 -18.05 -15.26
N ASN A 490 -9.85 -18.85 -16.33
CA ASN A 490 -10.66 -18.60 -17.52
C ASN A 490 -12.15 -18.92 -17.33
N ASP A 491 -12.48 -19.74 -16.33
CA ASP A 491 -13.85 -20.21 -16.05
C ASP A 491 -14.55 -19.37 -14.98
N ASN A 492 -14.02 -18.20 -14.65
CA ASN A 492 -14.70 -17.22 -13.81
C ASN A 492 -16.13 -17.00 -14.34
N SER A 493 -17.10 -17.04 -13.43
CA SER A 493 -18.53 -16.99 -13.74
C SER A 493 -19.23 -16.16 -12.69
N PHE A 494 -19.07 -14.83 -12.78
CA PHE A 494 -19.66 -13.89 -11.84
C PHE A 494 -20.78 -13.11 -12.51
N ALA A 495 -22.02 -13.31 -12.06
CA ALA A 495 -23.20 -12.66 -12.64
C ALA A 495 -23.64 -11.37 -11.92
N GLY A 496 -23.13 -11.12 -10.71
CA GLY A 496 -23.40 -9.90 -9.94
C GLY A 496 -22.64 -8.67 -10.46
N ASN A 497 -22.84 -7.53 -9.81
CA ASN A 497 -22.09 -6.32 -10.12
C ASN A 497 -20.71 -6.33 -9.45
N VAL A 498 -19.70 -5.78 -10.12
CA VAL A 498 -18.36 -5.58 -9.56
C VAL A 498 -18.10 -4.10 -9.39
N GLU A 499 -17.55 -3.72 -8.25
CA GLU A 499 -17.03 -2.39 -8.00
C GLU A 499 -15.53 -2.45 -7.74
N VAL A 500 -14.75 -1.79 -8.58
CA VAL A 500 -13.31 -1.61 -8.36
C VAL A 500 -13.12 -0.25 -7.70
N ALA A 501 -13.04 -0.28 -6.36
CA ALA A 501 -12.99 0.92 -5.54
C ALA A 501 -11.56 1.35 -5.14
N GLY A 502 -10.56 0.47 -5.30
CA GLY A 502 -9.16 0.81 -5.08
C GLY A 502 -8.20 -0.21 -5.70
N GLY A 503 -6.98 0.24 -5.98
CA GLY A 503 -5.94 -0.59 -6.60
C GLY A 503 -6.34 -1.05 -8.00
N ALA A 504 -5.95 -2.28 -8.36
CA ALA A 504 -6.25 -2.85 -9.67
C ALA A 504 -7.06 -4.16 -9.58
N LEU A 505 -8.02 -4.32 -10.48
CA LEU A 505 -8.60 -5.61 -10.85
C LEU A 505 -8.01 -6.00 -12.22
N GLN A 506 -7.23 -7.07 -12.25
CA GLN A 506 -6.64 -7.62 -13.47
C GLN A 506 -7.44 -8.82 -13.95
N ILE A 507 -7.90 -8.78 -15.19
CA ILE A 507 -8.65 -9.86 -15.84
C ILE A 507 -7.87 -10.27 -17.09
N ASP A 508 -7.28 -11.46 -17.06
CA ASP A 508 -6.54 -12.01 -18.19
C ASP A 508 -7.32 -13.11 -18.92
N GLY A 509 -8.33 -13.70 -18.27
CA GLY A 509 -9.14 -14.74 -18.90
C GLY A 509 -10.16 -14.21 -19.91
N SER A 510 -10.42 -14.98 -20.96
CA SER A 510 -11.27 -14.59 -22.09
C SER A 510 -12.57 -15.42 -22.23
N GLY A 511 -12.94 -16.19 -21.21
CA GLY A 511 -14.14 -17.04 -21.24
C GLY A 511 -15.44 -16.25 -21.36
N SER A 512 -16.43 -16.77 -22.08
CA SER A 512 -17.71 -16.07 -22.34
C SER A 512 -18.58 -15.83 -21.10
N LYS A 513 -18.26 -16.45 -19.97
CA LYS A 513 -18.95 -16.25 -18.68
C LYS A 513 -18.18 -15.34 -17.71
N ASN A 514 -17.01 -14.86 -18.11
CA ASN A 514 -16.14 -14.06 -17.27
C ASN A 514 -16.79 -12.71 -16.98
N PHE A 515 -17.24 -12.49 -15.73
CA PHE A 515 -17.94 -11.26 -15.29
C PHE A 515 -19.10 -10.83 -16.20
N THR A 516 -20.25 -11.50 -16.14
CA THR A 516 -21.43 -11.16 -16.95
C THR A 516 -22.24 -9.99 -16.39
N GLY A 517 -22.08 -9.65 -15.11
CA GLY A 517 -22.67 -8.44 -14.54
C GLY A 517 -21.83 -7.19 -14.79
N LYS A 518 -22.33 -6.03 -14.35
CA LYS A 518 -21.72 -4.72 -14.62
C LYS A 518 -20.48 -4.49 -13.76
N ILE A 519 -19.37 -4.07 -14.37
CA ILE A 519 -18.18 -3.60 -13.66
C ILE A 519 -18.17 -2.07 -13.61
N ARG A 520 -18.05 -1.50 -12.40
CA ARG A 520 -17.87 -0.07 -12.17
C ARG A 520 -16.46 0.21 -11.65
N VAL A 521 -15.69 0.96 -12.41
CA VAL A 521 -14.33 1.38 -12.04
C VAL A 521 -14.38 2.79 -11.44
N LEU A 522 -14.02 2.93 -10.17
CA LEU A 522 -14.03 4.23 -9.49
C LEU A 522 -12.79 5.06 -9.81
N HIS A 523 -12.80 6.32 -9.37
CA HIS A 523 -11.68 7.23 -9.54
C HIS A 523 -10.38 6.62 -8.97
N GLU A 524 -9.27 6.78 -9.70
CA GLU A 524 -7.94 6.22 -9.37
C GLU A 524 -7.82 4.69 -9.31
N ALA A 525 -8.92 3.94 -9.44
CA ALA A 525 -8.89 2.48 -9.57
C ALA A 525 -8.57 2.04 -11.01
N PHE A 526 -8.06 0.82 -11.16
CA PHE A 526 -7.65 0.25 -12.43
C PHE A 526 -8.44 -1.02 -12.75
N LEU A 527 -9.00 -1.09 -13.95
CA LEU A 527 -9.37 -2.33 -14.61
C LEU A 527 -8.32 -2.60 -15.70
N GLN A 528 -7.64 -3.74 -15.61
CA GLN A 528 -6.49 -4.03 -16.49
C GLN A 528 -6.45 -5.49 -16.95
N GLY A 529 -5.50 -5.83 -17.80
CA GLY A 529 -5.27 -7.18 -18.30
C GLY A 529 -5.57 -7.32 -19.80
N SER A 530 -5.54 -8.56 -20.28
CA SER A 530 -5.79 -8.88 -21.70
C SER A 530 -6.98 -9.82 -21.92
N GLY A 531 -7.88 -9.87 -20.93
CA GLY A 531 -9.05 -10.73 -20.91
C GLY A 531 -10.32 -10.08 -21.46
N LYS A 532 -11.45 -10.75 -21.18
CA LYS A 532 -12.80 -10.31 -21.52
C LYS A 532 -13.66 -10.17 -20.27
N VAL A 533 -14.39 -9.07 -20.18
CA VAL A 533 -15.56 -8.89 -19.32
C VAL A 533 -16.78 -9.13 -20.18
N ALA A 534 -17.66 -10.07 -19.83
CA ALA A 534 -18.82 -10.40 -20.64
C ALA A 534 -19.96 -9.37 -20.52
N GLY A 535 -20.06 -8.68 -19.38
CA GLY A 535 -21.06 -7.63 -19.12
C GLY A 535 -20.61 -6.21 -19.48
N ASP A 536 -21.35 -5.24 -18.94
CA ASP A 536 -21.09 -3.81 -19.13
C ASP A 536 -19.89 -3.32 -18.30
N VAL A 537 -19.20 -2.27 -18.78
CA VAL A 537 -18.16 -1.55 -18.03
C VAL A 537 -18.51 -0.07 -17.94
N VAL A 538 -18.51 0.46 -16.71
CA VAL A 538 -18.65 1.89 -16.41
C VAL A 538 -17.33 2.41 -15.85
N ASN A 539 -16.69 3.36 -16.53
CA ASN A 539 -15.32 3.77 -16.22
C ASN A 539 -15.21 5.24 -15.77
N ALA A 540 -14.94 5.46 -14.47
CA ALA A 540 -14.52 6.75 -13.91
C ALA A 540 -13.02 6.77 -13.51
N GLY A 541 -12.34 5.63 -13.66
CA GLY A 541 -10.94 5.41 -13.30
C GLY A 541 -10.07 5.15 -14.51
N TRP A 542 -9.20 4.15 -14.43
CA TRP A 542 -8.32 3.72 -15.50
C TRP A 542 -8.78 2.37 -16.06
N LEU A 543 -8.93 2.32 -17.39
CA LEU A 543 -8.93 1.08 -18.15
C LEU A 543 -7.55 0.93 -18.80
N ALA A 544 -6.89 -0.22 -18.63
CA ALA A 544 -5.54 -0.44 -19.14
C ALA A 544 -5.44 -1.82 -19.83
N PRO A 545 -5.77 -1.90 -21.13
CA PRO A 545 -5.52 -3.09 -21.92
C PRO A 545 -4.04 -3.48 -21.92
N GLY A 546 -3.78 -4.78 -21.75
CA GLY A 546 -2.45 -5.33 -21.56
C GLY A 546 -2.11 -5.60 -20.10
N SER A 547 -1.02 -6.32 -19.88
CA SER A 547 -0.43 -6.61 -18.57
C SER A 547 1.06 -6.29 -18.57
N TYR A 548 1.72 -6.45 -17.42
CA TYR A 548 3.19 -6.32 -17.34
C TYR A 548 3.91 -7.26 -18.33
N ASN A 549 3.37 -8.46 -18.54
CA ASN A 549 3.96 -9.48 -19.41
C ASN A 549 3.54 -9.35 -20.88
N ASP A 550 2.43 -8.69 -21.16
CA ASP A 550 1.96 -8.41 -22.52
C ASP A 550 1.41 -6.98 -22.62
N LYS A 551 2.30 -6.04 -22.91
CA LYS A 551 1.95 -4.61 -22.98
C LYS A 551 0.99 -4.29 -24.13
N PHE A 552 0.99 -5.08 -25.20
CA PHE A 552 0.16 -4.83 -26.39
C PHE A 552 -1.13 -5.67 -26.38
N GLY A 553 -1.55 -6.13 -25.20
CA GLY A 553 -2.74 -6.95 -25.04
C GLY A 553 -4.04 -6.25 -25.44
N THR A 554 -5.05 -7.07 -25.74
CA THR A 554 -6.42 -6.62 -26.05
C THR A 554 -7.33 -6.88 -24.86
N PHE A 555 -8.05 -5.87 -24.39
CA PHE A 555 -9.08 -6.02 -23.37
C PHE A 555 -10.46 -5.90 -24.02
N THR A 556 -11.34 -6.86 -23.76
CA THR A 556 -12.67 -6.90 -24.39
C THR A 556 -13.78 -6.63 -23.38
N VAL A 557 -14.67 -5.69 -23.71
CA VAL A 557 -15.95 -5.45 -23.03
C VAL A 557 -17.03 -6.08 -23.90
N GLY A 558 -17.68 -7.13 -23.41
CA GLY A 558 -18.72 -7.88 -24.10
C GLY A 558 -20.07 -7.17 -24.12
N GLY A 559 -20.34 -6.34 -23.12
CA GLY A 559 -21.50 -5.45 -23.07
C GLY A 559 -21.19 -4.02 -23.52
N ASN A 560 -21.92 -3.06 -22.95
CA ASN A 560 -21.73 -1.64 -23.24
C ASN A 560 -20.56 -1.05 -22.44
N TYR A 561 -19.88 -0.06 -23.04
CA TYR A 561 -18.87 0.75 -22.36
C TYR A 561 -19.42 2.17 -22.11
N THR A 562 -19.56 2.54 -20.84
CA THR A 562 -20.01 3.88 -20.44
C THR A 562 -18.87 4.66 -19.78
N GLY A 563 -18.43 5.74 -20.42
CA GLY A 563 -17.48 6.68 -19.83
C GLY A 563 -18.13 7.55 -18.75
N GLN A 564 -17.40 7.82 -17.67
CA GLN A 564 -17.78 8.76 -16.61
C GLN A 564 -16.74 9.87 -16.46
N PRO A 565 -17.08 11.02 -15.84
CA PRO A 565 -16.11 12.09 -15.63
C PRO A 565 -14.83 11.59 -14.95
N GLY A 566 -13.68 11.90 -15.55
CA GLY A 566 -12.37 11.46 -15.07
C GLY A 566 -11.92 10.08 -15.59
N GLY A 567 -12.76 9.37 -16.34
CA GLY A 567 -12.42 8.10 -16.98
C GLY A 567 -11.25 8.22 -17.97
N LYS A 568 -10.34 7.25 -17.92
CA LYS A 568 -9.11 7.21 -18.71
C LYS A 568 -8.91 5.82 -19.33
N LEU A 569 -8.25 5.80 -20.48
CA LEU A 569 -7.82 4.59 -21.17
C LEU A 569 -6.32 4.68 -21.45
N SER A 570 -5.52 3.72 -20.98
CA SER A 570 -4.08 3.67 -21.25
C SER A 570 -3.80 2.77 -22.44
N ILE A 571 -3.13 3.29 -23.46
CA ILE A 571 -2.76 2.55 -24.67
C ILE A 571 -1.25 2.56 -24.84
N TYR A 572 -0.61 1.39 -24.76
CA TYR A 572 0.79 1.25 -25.19
C TYR A 572 0.82 1.05 -26.70
N SER A 573 1.58 1.85 -27.42
CA SER A 573 1.65 1.76 -28.89
C SER A 573 3.07 2.03 -29.36
N VAL A 574 3.54 1.28 -30.35
CA VAL A 574 4.74 1.67 -31.11
C VAL A 574 4.27 2.66 -32.16
N LEU A 575 4.43 3.97 -31.96
CA LEU A 575 3.93 4.96 -32.92
C LEU A 575 4.72 4.89 -34.25
N GLY A 576 4.12 4.23 -35.24
CA GLY A 576 4.66 3.96 -36.58
C GLY A 576 3.56 4.04 -37.64
N GLY A 577 3.49 3.07 -38.54
CA GLY A 577 2.43 2.96 -39.57
C GLY A 577 1.20 2.18 -39.09
N ASP A 578 0.23 1.95 -39.98
CA ASP A 578 -1.09 1.37 -39.65
C ASP A 578 -1.03 0.02 -38.91
N ALA A 579 -0.05 -0.83 -39.23
CA ALA A 579 0.11 -2.16 -38.63
C ALA A 579 0.93 -2.17 -37.32
N SER A 580 1.10 -1.02 -36.68
CA SER A 580 1.95 -0.92 -35.49
C SER A 580 1.39 -1.72 -34.30
N PRO A 581 2.26 -2.44 -33.55
CA PRO A 581 1.85 -3.07 -32.31
C PRO A 581 1.26 -2.06 -31.32
N THR A 582 0.07 -2.37 -30.81
CA THR A 582 -0.66 -1.49 -29.89
C THR A 582 -1.54 -2.33 -28.97
N SER A 583 -1.68 -1.90 -27.72
CA SER A 583 -2.80 -2.36 -26.87
C SER A 583 -4.11 -1.88 -27.48
N LYS A 584 -5.19 -2.63 -27.23
CA LYS A 584 -6.49 -2.36 -27.82
C LYS A 584 -7.63 -2.56 -26.83
N LEU A 585 -8.59 -1.64 -26.84
CA LEU A 585 -9.90 -1.85 -26.25
C LEU A 585 -10.86 -2.36 -27.33
N VAL A 586 -11.55 -3.47 -27.08
CA VAL A 586 -12.67 -3.95 -27.91
C VAL A 586 -13.95 -3.78 -27.10
N VAL A 587 -14.97 -3.16 -27.69
CA VAL A 587 -16.31 -3.03 -27.13
C VAL A 587 -17.28 -3.73 -28.06
N GLU A 588 -17.87 -4.85 -27.63
CA GLU A 588 -18.82 -5.62 -28.43
C GLU A 588 -20.23 -4.99 -28.44
N GLY A 589 -20.59 -4.25 -27.40
CA GLY A 589 -21.81 -3.45 -27.31
C GLY A 589 -21.61 -1.98 -27.73
N ASP A 590 -22.44 -1.11 -27.17
CA ASP A 590 -22.45 0.32 -27.47
C ASP A 590 -21.46 1.10 -26.58
N THR A 591 -20.98 2.25 -27.07
CA THR A 591 -20.24 3.22 -26.25
C THR A 591 -21.08 4.46 -25.98
N GLU A 592 -21.11 4.95 -24.75
CA GLU A 592 -21.85 6.17 -24.37
C GLU A 592 -21.22 6.90 -23.16
N GLY A 593 -21.78 8.05 -22.77
CA GLY A 593 -21.43 8.75 -21.53
C GLY A 593 -20.46 9.91 -21.72
N SER A 594 -19.66 10.19 -20.69
CA SER A 594 -18.64 11.24 -20.74
C SER A 594 -17.39 10.79 -21.50
N PRO A 595 -16.68 11.68 -22.22
CA PRO A 595 -15.50 11.30 -22.97
C PRO A 595 -14.41 10.68 -22.07
N THR A 596 -13.96 9.48 -22.44
CA THR A 596 -12.80 8.82 -21.81
C THR A 596 -11.52 9.37 -22.41
N ASN A 597 -10.58 9.77 -21.57
CA ASN A 597 -9.32 10.36 -22.02
C ASN A 597 -8.27 9.26 -22.30
N ILE A 598 -7.92 9.07 -23.57
CA ILE A 598 -6.93 8.10 -24.04
C ILE A 598 -5.52 8.66 -23.83
N ARG A 599 -4.74 8.01 -22.97
CA ARG A 599 -3.31 8.27 -22.80
C ARG A 599 -2.50 7.27 -23.61
N VAL A 600 -1.82 7.77 -24.64
CA VAL A 600 -0.92 6.98 -25.47
C VAL A 600 0.48 6.98 -24.86
N ILE A 601 1.09 5.80 -24.74
CA ILE A 601 2.44 5.62 -24.24
C ILE A 601 3.28 5.03 -25.38
N ASN A 602 4.08 5.87 -26.02
CA ASN A 602 4.92 5.46 -27.14
C ASN A 602 6.00 4.46 -26.67
N GLN A 603 5.97 3.23 -27.18
CA GLN A 603 6.95 2.17 -26.91
C GLN A 603 8.11 2.22 -27.91
N ASN A 604 8.83 3.35 -27.94
CA ASN A 604 9.96 3.60 -28.84
C ASN A 604 9.62 3.59 -30.35
N GLY A 605 8.38 3.92 -30.72
CA GLY A 605 8.03 4.15 -32.11
C GLY A 605 8.71 5.40 -32.66
N SER A 606 9.34 5.27 -33.83
CA SER A 606 10.12 6.34 -34.46
C SER A 606 9.28 7.41 -35.18
N GLY A 607 7.96 7.25 -35.22
CA GLY A 607 7.08 8.06 -36.06
C GLY A 607 7.09 7.57 -37.51
N GLY A 608 5.93 7.13 -38.00
CA GLY A 608 5.67 6.72 -39.38
C GLY A 608 4.34 7.28 -39.89
N TYR A 609 4.21 7.42 -41.20
CA TYR A 609 2.93 7.83 -41.79
C TYR A 609 1.90 6.71 -41.62
N THR A 610 0.67 7.10 -41.31
CA THR A 610 -0.49 6.21 -41.25
C THR A 610 -1.53 6.65 -42.28
N ASP A 611 -2.00 5.71 -43.10
CA ASP A 611 -3.06 5.96 -44.07
C ASP A 611 -4.43 5.66 -43.44
N LYS A 612 -4.59 4.44 -42.90
CA LYS A 612 -5.79 4.04 -42.15
C LYS A 612 -5.73 4.49 -40.69
N GLY A 613 -4.55 4.43 -40.07
CA GLY A 613 -4.35 4.67 -38.64
C GLY A 613 -4.08 3.40 -37.84
N ILE A 614 -3.54 3.60 -36.64
CA ILE A 614 -3.30 2.53 -35.66
C ILE A 614 -4.59 2.35 -34.85
N LEU A 615 -5.25 1.20 -34.96
CA LEU A 615 -6.54 0.90 -34.31
C LEU A 615 -6.36 0.73 -32.79
N VAL A 616 -6.94 1.64 -32.00
CA VAL A 616 -6.81 1.65 -30.53
C VAL A 616 -8.11 1.32 -29.79
N VAL A 617 -9.26 1.62 -30.40
CA VAL A 617 -10.58 1.16 -29.91
C VAL A 617 -11.39 0.60 -31.08
N ASP A 618 -11.82 -0.65 -30.93
CA ASP A 618 -12.69 -1.40 -31.85
C ASP A 618 -14.09 -1.49 -31.23
N VAL A 619 -15.10 -0.93 -31.88
CA VAL A 619 -16.49 -0.88 -31.38
C VAL A 619 -17.42 -1.60 -32.35
N ARG A 620 -18.01 -2.71 -31.91
CA ARG A 620 -18.88 -3.55 -32.75
C ARG A 620 -20.36 -3.17 -32.66
N GLY A 621 -20.76 -2.49 -31.59
CA GLY A 621 -22.09 -1.89 -31.45
C GLY A 621 -22.12 -0.44 -31.94
N LYS A 622 -23.02 0.37 -31.40
CA LYS A 622 -23.11 1.79 -31.71
C LYS A 622 -21.99 2.57 -31.00
N SER A 623 -21.09 3.16 -31.78
CA SER A 623 -20.05 4.06 -31.27
C SER A 623 -20.56 5.51 -31.16
N ASP A 624 -20.39 6.14 -30.00
CA ASP A 624 -20.64 7.57 -29.81
C ASP A 624 -19.37 8.32 -30.26
N PRO A 625 -19.46 9.23 -31.24
CA PRO A 625 -18.30 9.99 -31.75
C PRO A 625 -17.65 10.91 -30.70
N ASN A 626 -18.20 11.02 -29.48
CA ASN A 626 -17.61 11.74 -28.35
C ASN A 626 -17.18 10.82 -27.19
N ALA A 627 -17.26 9.48 -27.35
CA ALA A 627 -16.93 8.52 -26.30
C ALA A 627 -15.45 8.61 -25.85
N PHE A 628 -14.56 9.04 -26.73
CA PHE A 628 -13.12 9.11 -26.47
C PHE A 628 -12.50 10.45 -26.87
N THR A 629 -11.48 10.87 -26.13
CA THR A 629 -10.64 12.04 -26.43
C THR A 629 -9.17 11.67 -26.23
N LEU A 630 -8.25 12.43 -26.80
CA LEU A 630 -6.80 12.18 -26.68
C LEU A 630 -6.16 13.04 -25.59
N ALA A 631 -5.39 12.43 -24.70
CA ALA A 631 -4.41 13.12 -23.88
C ALA A 631 -3.29 13.58 -24.79
N TYR A 632 -3.04 14.89 -24.83
CA TYR A 632 -2.17 15.49 -25.84
C TYR A 632 -0.88 16.03 -25.24
N ASP A 633 0.19 15.94 -26.04
CA ASP A 633 1.42 16.69 -25.83
C ASP A 633 1.35 18.06 -26.54
N TYR A 634 0.59 18.10 -27.64
CA TYR A 634 0.42 19.26 -28.51
C TYR A 634 -1.05 19.52 -28.81
N LYS A 635 -1.41 20.80 -28.87
CA LYS A 635 -2.73 21.23 -29.32
C LYS A 635 -2.56 22.20 -30.47
N GLN A 636 -3.12 21.84 -31.62
CA GLN A 636 -3.10 22.68 -32.81
C GLN A 636 -3.92 23.96 -32.58
N PRO A 637 -3.66 25.03 -33.37
CA PRO A 637 -4.44 26.28 -33.27
C PRO A 637 -5.95 26.10 -33.49
N ASP A 638 -6.36 25.08 -34.25
CA ASP A 638 -7.77 24.72 -34.47
C ASP A 638 -8.39 23.91 -33.32
N GLY A 639 -7.60 23.56 -32.30
CA GLY A 639 -8.01 22.80 -31.13
C GLY A 639 -7.71 21.31 -31.19
N THR A 640 -7.19 20.78 -32.30
CA THR A 640 -6.90 19.35 -32.46
C THR A 640 -5.80 18.90 -31.51
N ALA A 641 -6.12 17.90 -30.68
CA ALA A 641 -5.21 17.24 -29.75
C ALA A 641 -4.32 16.23 -30.49
N ALA A 642 -3.01 16.24 -30.21
CA ALA A 642 -2.07 15.31 -30.81
C ALA A 642 -0.94 14.89 -29.87
N VAL A 643 -0.39 13.70 -30.12
CA VAL A 643 0.83 13.16 -29.52
C VAL A 643 1.93 13.10 -30.57
N ALA A 644 3.19 13.33 -30.19
CA ALA A 644 4.30 13.32 -31.15
C ALA A 644 5.06 11.99 -31.13
N ALA A 645 5.45 11.52 -32.31
CA ALA A 645 6.50 10.52 -32.44
C ALA A 645 7.34 10.82 -33.69
N GLY A 646 8.64 10.93 -33.48
CA GLY A 646 9.57 11.38 -34.50
C GLY A 646 9.11 12.70 -35.13
N LYS A 647 9.04 12.72 -36.46
CA LYS A 647 8.67 13.91 -37.23
C LYS A 647 7.16 14.12 -37.36
N TYR A 648 6.32 13.14 -36.98
CA TYR A 648 4.88 13.20 -37.18
C TYR A 648 4.13 13.47 -35.87
N LEU A 649 3.00 14.14 -36.01
CA LEU A 649 1.99 14.24 -34.96
C LEU A 649 0.86 13.25 -35.26
N TYR A 650 0.37 12.59 -34.21
CA TYR A 650 -0.76 11.67 -34.28
C TYR A 650 -1.94 12.24 -33.51
N HIS A 651 -3.10 12.31 -34.14
CA HIS A 651 -4.36 12.65 -33.49
C HIS A 651 -5.27 11.43 -33.43
N LEU A 652 -6.24 11.49 -32.51
CA LEU A 652 -7.29 10.49 -32.44
C LEU A 652 -8.38 10.83 -33.46
N GLN A 653 -8.72 9.88 -34.32
CA GLN A 653 -9.79 10.01 -35.32
C GLN A 653 -10.86 8.94 -35.08
N TYR A 654 -12.11 9.38 -34.99
CA TYR A 654 -13.29 8.54 -35.12
C TYR A 654 -13.59 8.30 -36.60
N ASN A 655 -13.74 7.03 -36.99
CA ASN A 655 -14.16 6.67 -38.34
C ASN A 655 -15.67 6.36 -38.36
N GLN A 656 -16.42 7.07 -39.21
CA GLN A 656 -17.88 6.92 -39.29
C GLN A 656 -18.32 5.63 -39.99
N GLU A 657 -17.45 5.02 -40.80
CA GLU A 657 -17.82 3.83 -41.59
C GLU A 657 -17.84 2.55 -40.75
N ASP A 658 -16.88 2.39 -39.85
CA ASP A 658 -16.75 1.22 -38.96
C ASP A 658 -17.13 1.53 -37.50
N GLY A 659 -17.12 2.80 -37.07
CA GLY A 659 -17.36 3.19 -35.68
C GLY A 659 -16.10 3.15 -34.79
N ASP A 660 -14.94 2.87 -35.38
CA ASP A 660 -13.70 2.62 -34.65
C ASP A 660 -12.88 3.90 -34.44
N TRP A 661 -11.89 3.80 -33.54
CA TRP A 661 -11.01 4.89 -33.18
C TRP A 661 -9.55 4.57 -33.48
N TYR A 662 -8.93 5.44 -34.25
CA TYR A 662 -7.58 5.26 -34.77
C TYR A 662 -6.67 6.41 -34.35
N LEU A 663 -5.40 6.11 -34.09
CA LEU A 663 -4.34 7.12 -34.07
C LEU A 663 -3.85 7.33 -35.49
N LYS A 664 -4.04 8.53 -36.03
CA LYS A 664 -3.64 8.89 -37.40
C LYS A 664 -2.68 10.06 -37.42
N THR A 665 -1.78 10.02 -38.40
CA THR A 665 -0.92 11.12 -38.78
C THR A 665 -1.79 12.33 -39.08
N LEU A 666 -1.56 13.40 -38.34
CA LEU A 666 -2.26 14.66 -38.53
C LEU A 666 -1.80 15.30 -39.84
N LEU A 667 -2.76 15.70 -40.68
CA LEU A 667 -2.51 16.32 -41.97
C LEU A 667 -2.89 17.80 -41.98
N ASN A 668 -2.16 18.58 -42.78
CA ASN A 668 -2.52 19.92 -43.19
C ASN A 668 -3.72 19.90 -44.16
N LYS A 669 -4.27 21.08 -44.48
CA LYS A 669 -5.38 21.23 -45.43
C LYS A 669 -5.06 20.79 -46.87
N ASP A 670 -3.79 20.62 -47.19
CA ASP A 670 -3.29 20.17 -48.49
C ASP A 670 -2.88 18.68 -48.47
N ASP A 671 -3.35 17.93 -47.47
CA ASP A 671 -3.09 16.50 -47.24
C ASP A 671 -1.61 16.15 -46.98
N THR A 672 -0.77 17.15 -46.69
CA THR A 672 0.61 16.90 -46.26
C THR A 672 0.71 16.68 -44.75
N PRO A 673 1.59 15.80 -44.25
CA PRO A 673 1.72 15.59 -42.81
C PRO A 673 2.16 16.85 -42.05
N VAL A 674 1.49 17.11 -40.92
CA VAL A 674 1.95 18.13 -39.97
C VAL A 674 3.22 17.62 -39.30
N VAL A 675 4.30 18.35 -39.49
CA VAL A 675 5.59 18.05 -38.86
C VAL A 675 5.59 18.44 -37.39
N ASN A 676 6.39 17.74 -36.60
CA ASN A 676 6.60 18.03 -35.19
C ASN A 676 7.02 19.53 -35.01
N PRO A 677 6.37 20.30 -34.12
CA PRO A 677 6.62 21.73 -33.92
C PRO A 677 8.06 22.11 -33.54
N SER A 678 8.87 21.14 -33.11
CA SER A 678 10.28 21.36 -32.79
C SER A 678 11.20 21.34 -34.03
N VAL A 679 10.74 20.80 -35.17
CA VAL A 679 11.53 20.66 -36.41
C VAL A 679 12.05 22.00 -36.95
N PRO A 680 11.25 23.09 -37.06
CA PRO A 680 11.77 24.37 -37.56
C PRO A 680 12.90 24.98 -36.71
N LEU A 681 12.94 24.66 -35.42
CA LEU A 681 14.00 25.13 -34.52
C LEU A 681 15.32 24.45 -34.86
N TYR A 682 15.29 23.13 -35.09
CA TYR A 682 16.47 22.36 -35.46
C TYR A 682 16.96 22.72 -36.86
N GLU A 683 16.04 23.00 -37.78
CA GLU A 683 16.33 23.44 -39.14
C GLU A 683 17.07 24.80 -39.16
N ALA A 684 16.65 25.76 -38.32
CA ALA A 684 17.28 27.08 -38.25
C ALA A 684 18.58 27.12 -37.43
N TYR A 685 18.86 26.11 -36.60
CA TYR A 685 19.96 26.11 -35.65
C TYR A 685 21.35 26.40 -36.27
N PRO A 686 21.80 25.68 -37.32
CA PRO A 686 23.08 25.98 -37.95
C PRO A 686 23.14 27.37 -38.62
N GLU A 687 22.03 27.95 -39.09
CA GLU A 687 22.02 29.31 -39.65
C GLU A 687 22.31 30.37 -38.58
N ILE A 688 21.84 30.17 -37.34
CA ILE A 688 22.13 31.08 -36.23
C ILE A 688 23.62 31.05 -35.88
N MET A 689 24.24 29.86 -35.89
CA MET A 689 25.68 29.71 -35.66
C MET A 689 26.50 30.33 -36.81
N LEU A 690 26.12 30.11 -38.07
CA LEU A 690 26.77 30.76 -39.24
C LEU A 690 26.61 32.28 -39.20
N GLY A 691 25.47 32.79 -38.74
CA GLY A 691 25.24 34.22 -38.52
C GLY A 691 26.24 34.82 -37.53
N TYR A 692 26.56 34.11 -36.45
CA TYR A 692 27.60 34.52 -35.50
C TYR A 692 29.01 34.50 -36.12
N MET A 693 29.27 33.56 -37.04
CA MET A 693 30.55 33.42 -37.76
C MET A 693 30.81 34.53 -38.77
N LYS A 694 29.86 35.42 -39.07
CA LYS A 694 30.12 36.58 -39.95
C LYS A 694 31.26 37.43 -39.37
N VAL A 695 32.24 37.75 -40.22
CA VAL A 695 33.41 38.56 -39.86
C VAL A 695 33.31 39.95 -40.43
N ASN A 696 34.09 40.84 -39.84
CA ASN A 696 34.13 42.23 -40.23
C ASN A 696 35.16 42.45 -41.34
N THR A 697 34.93 43.46 -42.15
CA THR A 697 35.89 43.98 -43.12
C THR A 697 37.15 44.49 -42.42
N LEU A 698 38.21 44.72 -43.21
CA LEU A 698 39.43 45.32 -42.68
C LEU A 698 39.14 46.64 -41.97
N GLU A 699 38.36 47.54 -42.59
CA GLU A 699 38.05 48.87 -42.05
C GLU A 699 37.26 48.79 -40.74
N GLU A 700 36.29 47.88 -40.64
CA GLU A 700 35.58 47.65 -39.37
C GLU A 700 36.53 47.08 -38.31
N ARG A 701 37.38 46.09 -38.63
CA ARG A 701 38.31 45.51 -37.64
C ARG A 701 39.30 46.52 -37.09
N VAL A 702 39.82 47.40 -37.96
CA VAL A 702 41.02 48.18 -37.64
C VAL A 702 40.80 49.69 -37.67
N GLY A 703 39.60 50.16 -38.00
CA GLY A 703 39.34 51.55 -38.35
C GLY A 703 40.30 52.01 -39.45
N ASN A 704 40.83 53.22 -39.31
CA ASN A 704 41.88 53.70 -40.18
C ASN A 704 43.30 53.28 -39.72
N ARG A 705 44.05 52.62 -40.62
CA ARG A 705 45.46 52.24 -40.43
C ARG A 705 46.46 53.08 -41.26
N LYS A 706 46.02 54.10 -42.01
CA LYS A 706 46.92 55.02 -42.74
C LYS A 706 47.06 56.34 -42.01
N TRP A 707 48.27 56.81 -41.72
CA TRP A 707 48.50 58.20 -41.33
C TRP A 707 49.82 58.73 -41.89
N HIS A 708 49.75 59.91 -42.53
CA HIS A 708 50.90 60.72 -42.92
C HIS A 708 51.39 61.50 -41.69
N ILE A 709 52.67 61.39 -41.35
CA ILE A 709 53.33 62.38 -40.48
C ILE A 709 53.85 63.47 -41.41
N ILE A 710 53.38 64.71 -41.23
CA ILE A 710 53.96 65.90 -41.88
C ILE A 710 54.93 66.54 -40.87
N GLU A 711 56.22 66.46 -41.16
CA GLU A 711 57.24 67.37 -40.64
C GLU A 711 57.65 68.33 -41.77
N ASP A 712 57.79 69.61 -41.43
CA ASP A 712 58.25 70.70 -42.33
C ASP A 712 57.49 70.89 -43.65
N GLY A 713 56.15 70.92 -43.58
CA GLY A 713 55.34 71.50 -44.66
C GLY A 713 55.30 70.73 -45.99
N GLU A 714 56.00 69.61 -46.11
CA GLU A 714 56.02 68.75 -47.31
C GLU A 714 55.50 67.33 -46.95
N PRO A 715 54.55 66.75 -47.73
CA PRO A 715 54.05 65.41 -47.49
C PRO A 715 55.10 64.34 -47.87
N GLN A 716 55.80 63.79 -46.88
CA GLN A 716 56.63 62.59 -47.07
C GLN A 716 55.75 61.35 -47.36
N GLN A 717 56.15 60.55 -48.35
CA GLN A 717 55.44 59.34 -48.84
C GLN A 717 55.62 58.08 -47.96
N HIS A 718 56.12 58.20 -46.72
CA HIS A 718 56.31 57.03 -45.84
C HIS A 718 55.12 56.77 -44.92
N LEU A 719 54.40 55.68 -45.18
CA LEU A 719 53.30 55.19 -44.32
C LEU A 719 53.88 54.56 -43.05
N GLN A 720 53.63 55.14 -41.88
CA GLN A 720 53.93 54.49 -40.61
C GLN A 720 52.78 53.56 -40.21
N TYR A 721 53.03 52.26 -40.32
CA TYR A 721 52.25 51.23 -39.64
C TYR A 721 52.79 51.06 -38.23
N GLN A 722 51.90 50.92 -37.25
CA GLN A 722 52.23 50.76 -35.83
C GLN A 722 51.60 49.48 -35.28
N GLU A 723 52.29 48.89 -34.31
CA GLU A 723 51.77 47.79 -33.51
C GLU A 723 50.72 48.33 -32.54
N GLY A 724 49.84 47.45 -32.07
CA GLY A 724 48.86 47.89 -31.10
C GLY A 724 47.91 46.82 -30.62
N THR A 725 47.36 47.08 -29.44
CA THR A 725 46.27 46.31 -28.85
C THR A 725 44.95 47.02 -29.11
N TRP A 726 43.93 46.25 -29.45
CA TRP A 726 42.60 46.79 -29.70
C TRP A 726 41.54 45.98 -28.96
N PHE A 727 40.45 46.66 -28.64
CA PHE A 727 39.25 46.09 -28.07
C PHE A 727 38.06 46.62 -28.87
N LYS A 728 37.08 45.78 -29.18
CA LYS A 728 35.85 46.23 -29.81
C LYS A 728 34.64 45.41 -29.37
N THR A 729 33.48 46.04 -29.50
CA THR A 729 32.18 45.41 -29.29
C THR A 729 31.30 45.63 -30.51
N GLU A 730 30.59 44.59 -30.90
CA GLU A 730 29.62 44.57 -31.97
C GLU A 730 28.25 44.17 -31.41
N GLY A 731 27.20 44.83 -31.90
CA GLY A 731 25.82 44.45 -31.70
C GLY A 731 25.11 44.32 -33.04
N LEU A 732 24.26 43.29 -33.17
CA LEU A 732 23.46 43.03 -34.35
C LEU A 732 22.04 42.67 -33.93
N SER A 733 21.07 43.27 -34.61
CA SER A 733 19.65 42.87 -34.55
C SER A 733 19.16 42.67 -35.97
N GLY A 734 18.53 41.55 -36.27
CA GLY A 734 18.08 41.23 -37.62
C GLY A 734 16.84 40.38 -37.66
N LYS A 735 16.06 40.57 -38.72
CA LYS A 735 14.92 39.74 -39.07
C LYS A 735 15.21 39.07 -40.42
N TYR A 736 15.03 37.76 -40.45
CA TYR A 736 15.28 36.93 -41.62
C TYR A 736 14.01 36.16 -41.96
N LYS A 737 13.53 36.31 -43.19
CA LYS A 737 12.55 35.41 -43.79
C LYS A 737 13.29 34.37 -44.62
N ALA A 738 12.96 33.09 -44.43
CA ALA A 738 13.56 32.03 -45.21
C ALA A 738 13.15 32.16 -46.69
N ASP A 739 14.11 32.00 -47.60
CA ASP A 739 13.87 31.78 -49.03
C ASP A 739 13.33 30.37 -49.27
N ARG A 740 13.79 29.41 -48.45
CA ARG A 740 13.33 28.02 -48.42
C ARG A 740 13.43 27.46 -47.01
N SER A 741 12.38 26.78 -46.55
CA SER A 741 12.38 25.89 -45.38
C SER A 741 11.58 24.63 -45.75
N THR A 742 12.12 23.48 -45.42
CA THR A 742 11.50 22.17 -45.65
C THR A 742 10.39 21.92 -44.64
N ALA A 743 10.58 22.37 -43.39
CA ALA A 743 9.59 22.19 -42.34
C ALA A 743 8.36 23.09 -42.53
N ALA A 744 8.56 24.33 -42.99
CA ALA A 744 7.48 25.28 -43.20
C ALA A 744 7.91 26.46 -44.10
N PRO A 745 7.32 26.64 -45.30
CA PRO A 745 7.74 27.64 -46.29
C PRO A 745 7.75 29.10 -45.82
N ASP A 746 6.90 29.49 -44.86
CA ASP A 746 6.81 30.87 -44.33
C ASP A 746 7.62 31.09 -43.04
N SER A 747 8.60 30.22 -42.75
CA SER A 747 9.43 30.34 -41.56
C SER A 747 10.27 31.63 -41.56
N SER A 748 10.38 32.24 -40.39
CA SER A 748 11.19 33.43 -40.16
C SER A 748 11.85 33.38 -38.79
N TYR A 749 12.92 34.14 -38.62
CA TYR A 749 13.52 34.30 -37.31
C TYR A 749 14.02 35.72 -37.06
N ASP A 750 13.85 36.16 -35.82
CA ASP A 750 14.44 37.38 -35.29
C ASP A 750 15.69 37.01 -34.50
N VAL A 751 16.86 37.58 -34.82
CA VAL A 751 18.12 37.32 -34.12
C VAL A 751 18.73 38.59 -33.55
N ASP A 752 19.09 38.53 -32.28
CA ASP A 752 19.85 39.56 -31.58
C ASP A 752 21.18 38.93 -31.14
N SER A 753 22.31 39.57 -31.46
CA SER A 753 23.62 39.10 -31.06
C SER A 753 24.54 40.22 -30.62
N TRP A 754 25.48 39.88 -29.75
CA TRP A 754 26.58 40.75 -29.38
C TRP A 754 27.89 39.97 -29.37
N LYS A 755 28.99 40.65 -29.70
CA LYS A 755 30.33 40.06 -29.77
C LYS A 755 31.35 41.05 -29.23
N MET A 756 32.18 40.60 -28.31
CA MET A 756 33.35 41.33 -27.83
C MET A 756 34.60 40.67 -28.37
N GLN A 757 35.54 41.49 -28.83
CA GLN A 757 36.82 41.03 -29.35
C GLN A 757 37.95 41.86 -28.76
N MET A 758 39.05 41.19 -28.44
CA MET A 758 40.30 41.81 -28.01
C MET A 758 41.43 41.21 -28.83
N GLY A 759 42.28 42.05 -29.40
CA GLY A 759 43.38 41.60 -30.25
C GLY A 759 44.65 42.40 -30.12
N TYR A 760 45.71 41.82 -30.65
CA TYR A 760 47.04 42.41 -30.76
C TYR A 760 47.53 42.27 -32.19
N ASP A 761 48.02 43.38 -32.74
CA ASP A 761 48.55 43.49 -34.09
C ASP A 761 50.05 43.77 -34.04
N LYS A 762 50.83 43.03 -34.83
CA LYS A 762 52.28 43.12 -34.93
C LYS A 762 52.73 43.27 -36.39
N ILE A 763 53.76 44.08 -36.63
CA ILE A 763 54.39 44.15 -37.95
C ILE A 763 55.29 42.93 -38.12
N ILE A 764 54.97 42.07 -39.09
CA ILE A 764 55.69 40.81 -39.31
C ILE A 764 56.90 41.02 -40.22
N SER A 765 56.75 41.87 -41.23
CA SER A 765 57.83 42.16 -42.17
C SER A 765 57.63 43.53 -42.83
N ARG A 766 58.76 44.21 -43.05
CA ARG A 766 58.90 45.41 -43.89
C ARG A 766 60.07 45.14 -44.82
N GLN A 767 59.77 44.78 -46.08
CA GLN A 767 60.81 44.40 -47.04
C GLN A 767 61.47 45.64 -47.66
N ASP A 768 60.67 46.67 -47.97
CA ASP A 768 61.10 48.00 -48.46
C ASP A 768 60.19 49.08 -47.85
N ALA A 769 60.55 50.36 -48.01
CA ALA A 769 59.71 51.53 -47.71
C ALA A 769 58.25 51.43 -48.19
N ALA A 770 58.01 50.66 -49.26
CA ALA A 770 56.75 50.58 -49.99
C ALA A 770 55.80 49.43 -49.59
N THR A 771 56.27 48.43 -48.83
CA THR A 771 55.49 47.20 -48.54
C THR A 771 55.54 46.83 -47.06
N THR A 772 54.37 46.67 -46.43
CA THR A 772 54.24 46.29 -45.01
C THR A 772 53.27 45.14 -44.82
N VAL A 773 53.65 44.19 -43.95
CA VAL A 773 52.82 43.05 -43.56
C VAL A 773 52.53 43.11 -42.05
N VAL A 774 51.26 43.09 -41.69
CA VAL A 774 50.78 43.12 -40.30
C VAL A 774 50.05 41.82 -40.00
N GLY A 775 50.51 41.09 -39.00
CA GLY A 775 49.86 39.91 -38.47
C GLY A 775 49.20 40.24 -37.13
N GLY A 776 48.08 39.60 -36.81
CA GLY A 776 47.41 39.83 -35.53
C GLY A 776 46.71 38.58 -35.00
N LEU A 777 46.58 38.52 -33.68
CA LEU A 777 45.82 37.49 -32.96
C LEU A 777 44.70 38.16 -32.16
N ASN A 778 43.55 37.51 -32.07
CA ASN A 778 42.44 37.98 -31.26
C ASN A 778 41.71 36.87 -30.53
N LEU A 779 41.12 37.24 -29.39
CA LEU A 779 40.16 36.45 -28.63
C LEU A 779 38.78 37.06 -28.84
N GLN A 780 37.77 36.20 -28.94
CA GLN A 780 36.39 36.63 -29.07
C GLN A 780 35.45 35.87 -28.15
N MET A 781 34.43 36.56 -27.67
CA MET A 781 33.30 35.96 -26.97
C MET A 781 32.02 36.71 -27.31
N GLY A 782 30.88 36.02 -27.27
CA GLY A 782 29.60 36.66 -27.51
C GLY A 782 28.45 35.67 -27.45
N GLN A 783 27.27 36.15 -27.80
CA GLN A 783 26.05 35.37 -27.74
C GLN A 783 25.14 35.76 -28.90
N ALA A 784 24.45 34.77 -29.47
CA ALA A 784 23.35 34.97 -30.40
C ALA A 784 22.05 34.39 -29.79
N ARG A 785 20.97 35.17 -29.83
CA ARG A 785 19.63 34.74 -29.42
C ARG A 785 18.70 34.87 -30.60
N ALA A 786 18.12 33.77 -31.04
CA ALA A 786 17.14 33.74 -32.11
C ALA A 786 15.76 33.34 -31.58
N ARG A 787 14.72 34.01 -32.09
CA ARG A 787 13.31 33.64 -31.92
C ARG A 787 12.80 33.14 -33.26
N ILE A 788 12.50 31.84 -33.33
CA ILE A 788 12.00 31.18 -34.54
C ILE A 788 10.48 31.27 -34.54
N LYS A 789 9.92 31.70 -35.67
CA LYS A 789 8.49 31.81 -35.92
C LYS A 789 8.13 31.02 -37.17
N SER A 790 7.20 30.10 -37.03
CA SER A 790 6.73 29.26 -38.13
C SER A 790 5.25 28.92 -37.99
N ALA A 791 4.62 28.50 -39.08
CA ALA A 791 3.23 28.05 -39.09
C ALA A 791 3.02 26.78 -38.24
N VAL A 792 4.06 25.95 -38.11
CA VAL A 792 3.99 24.64 -37.43
C VAL A 792 4.57 24.65 -36.01
N GLY A 793 5.43 25.62 -35.67
CA GLY A 793 6.06 25.66 -34.34
C GLY A 793 6.94 26.88 -34.09
N ASN A 794 6.99 27.31 -32.83
CA ASN A 794 7.74 28.49 -32.40
C ASN A 794 8.73 28.13 -31.29
N GLY A 795 9.86 28.83 -31.24
CA GLY A 795 10.85 28.57 -30.21
C GLY A 795 11.97 29.59 -30.13
N LYS A 796 12.93 29.30 -29.27
CA LYS A 796 14.12 30.13 -29.05
C LYS A 796 15.37 29.29 -29.10
N ILE A 797 16.40 29.85 -29.72
CA ILE A 797 17.75 29.30 -29.75
C ILE A 797 18.67 30.34 -29.13
N LYS A 798 19.48 29.92 -28.17
CA LYS A 798 20.54 30.75 -27.58
C LYS A 798 21.86 30.02 -27.80
N SER A 799 22.83 30.69 -28.40
CA SER A 799 24.16 30.12 -28.65
C SER A 799 25.23 31.05 -28.11
N ASP A 800 26.01 30.54 -27.16
CA ASP A 800 27.16 31.21 -26.57
C ASP A 800 28.43 30.81 -27.33
N GLY A 801 29.17 31.79 -27.85
CA GLY A 801 30.38 31.57 -28.65
C GLY A 801 31.62 32.07 -27.94
N LYS A 802 32.68 31.27 -27.96
CA LYS A 802 34.04 31.66 -27.55
C LYS A 802 35.02 31.25 -28.64
N GLY A 803 35.93 32.13 -29.04
CA GLY A 803 36.79 31.83 -30.18
C GLY A 803 38.14 32.52 -30.17
N LEU A 804 38.96 32.08 -31.11
CA LEU A 804 40.30 32.57 -31.41
C LEU A 804 40.32 32.99 -32.88
N GLY A 805 40.95 34.12 -33.18
CA GLY A 805 41.12 34.62 -34.53
C GLY A 805 42.57 34.98 -34.83
N GLY A 806 42.95 34.80 -36.10
CA GLY A 806 44.22 35.22 -36.67
C GLY A 806 43.98 36.09 -37.90
N THR A 807 44.81 37.11 -38.08
CA THR A 807 44.70 38.02 -39.22
C THR A 807 46.07 38.25 -39.83
N MET A 808 46.11 38.45 -41.14
CA MET A 808 47.33 38.81 -41.86
C MET A 808 46.95 39.79 -42.97
N THR A 809 47.46 41.01 -42.87
CA THR A 809 47.19 42.09 -43.82
C THR A 809 48.47 42.50 -44.52
N TRP A 810 48.47 42.39 -45.84
CA TRP A 810 49.52 42.91 -46.72
C TRP A 810 49.09 44.27 -47.27
N TYR A 811 49.96 45.27 -47.13
CA TYR A 811 49.73 46.61 -47.63
C TYR A 811 50.81 47.04 -48.61
N LYS A 812 50.39 47.77 -49.64
CA LYS A 812 51.27 48.47 -50.57
C LYS A 812 51.06 49.99 -50.49
N ASP A 813 52.15 50.74 -50.65
CA ASP A 813 52.19 52.21 -50.66
C ASP A 813 51.19 52.88 -51.61
N ASN A 814 50.96 52.29 -52.78
CA ASN A 814 49.98 52.74 -53.77
C ASN A 814 48.51 52.57 -53.35
N GLY A 815 48.29 52.11 -52.13
CA GLY A 815 46.99 52.01 -51.48
C GLY A 815 46.22 50.72 -51.72
N VAL A 816 46.83 49.73 -52.37
CA VAL A 816 46.32 48.36 -52.43
C VAL A 816 46.53 47.66 -51.08
N TYR A 817 45.56 46.85 -50.68
CA TYR A 817 45.71 45.93 -49.55
C TYR A 817 45.09 44.58 -49.86
N VAL A 818 45.62 43.55 -49.20
CA VAL A 818 45.00 42.23 -49.10
C VAL A 818 44.95 41.87 -47.63
N ASP A 819 43.75 41.65 -47.11
CA ASP A 819 43.51 41.22 -45.74
C ASP A 819 43.02 39.78 -45.74
N THR A 820 43.58 38.97 -44.85
CA THR A 820 43.13 37.60 -44.63
C THR A 820 42.81 37.40 -43.16
N GLN A 821 41.74 36.66 -42.90
CA GLN A 821 41.30 36.34 -41.54
C GLN A 821 40.97 34.86 -41.45
N ALA A 822 41.34 34.27 -40.32
CA ALA A 822 40.94 32.93 -39.93
C ALA A 822 40.37 33.00 -38.51
N GLN A 823 39.30 32.27 -38.24
CA GLN A 823 38.74 32.17 -36.89
C GLN A 823 38.26 30.75 -36.59
N ALA A 824 38.33 30.37 -35.31
CA ALA A 824 37.78 29.16 -34.75
C ALA A 824 36.92 29.53 -33.54
N VAL A 825 35.70 28.97 -33.44
CA VAL A 825 34.72 29.29 -32.40
C VAL A 825 34.13 27.99 -31.86
N TRP A 826 34.13 27.86 -30.53
CA TRP A 826 33.38 26.84 -29.82
C TRP A 826 32.05 27.40 -29.35
N PHE A 827 31.00 26.62 -29.56
CA PHE A 827 29.63 26.96 -29.24
C PHE A 827 29.07 26.10 -28.13
N ASP A 828 28.20 26.71 -27.33
CA ASP A 828 27.37 26.09 -26.32
C ASP A 828 25.95 26.64 -26.50
N SER A 829 25.00 25.77 -26.87
CA SER A 829 23.68 26.22 -27.30
C SER A 829 22.53 25.55 -26.56
N ASP A 830 21.53 26.38 -26.23
CA ASP A 830 20.26 25.97 -25.65
C ASP A 830 19.14 26.16 -26.68
N ILE A 831 18.28 25.15 -26.85
CA ILE A 831 17.15 25.17 -27.79
C ILE A 831 15.86 24.89 -27.00
N SER A 832 14.87 25.77 -27.13
CA SER A 832 13.60 25.66 -26.39
C SER A 832 12.39 25.83 -27.29
N SER A 833 11.44 24.88 -27.22
CA SER A 833 10.17 24.90 -27.95
C SER A 833 9.05 25.47 -27.07
N SER A 834 8.25 26.37 -27.65
CA SER A 834 7.11 27.01 -26.97
C SER A 834 5.75 26.47 -27.42
N SER A 835 5.75 25.47 -28.30
CA SER A 835 4.54 24.92 -28.93
C SER A 835 4.04 23.61 -28.30
N SER A 836 4.64 23.17 -27.19
CA SER A 836 4.32 21.92 -26.47
C SER A 836 3.73 22.21 -25.09
N ALA A 837 2.87 21.30 -24.59
CA ALA A 837 2.32 21.38 -23.23
C ALA A 837 3.40 21.11 -22.15
N ALA A 838 4.46 20.36 -22.51
CA ALA A 838 5.68 20.21 -21.73
C ALA A 838 6.80 20.97 -22.44
N ALA A 839 7.26 22.09 -21.87
CA ALA A 839 8.34 22.90 -22.46
C ALA A 839 9.54 22.01 -22.80
N GLN A 840 9.77 21.76 -24.09
CA GLN A 840 10.91 20.97 -24.53
C GLN A 840 12.15 21.83 -24.54
N GLN A 841 13.19 21.40 -23.82
CA GLN A 841 14.45 22.11 -23.72
C GLN A 841 15.62 21.16 -23.95
N ILE A 842 16.49 21.54 -24.88
CA ILE A 842 17.82 20.96 -25.07
C ILE A 842 18.78 21.99 -24.49
N GLU A 843 19.60 21.57 -23.53
CA GLU A 843 20.57 22.43 -22.86
C GLU A 843 22.00 22.02 -23.21
N GLY A 844 22.87 22.99 -23.40
CA GLY A 844 24.31 22.76 -23.48
C GLY A 844 24.81 21.97 -24.70
N ASN A 845 24.10 22.02 -25.83
CA ASN A 845 24.53 21.37 -27.06
C ASN A 845 25.84 22.00 -27.55
N LYS A 846 26.89 21.19 -27.71
CA LYS A 846 28.22 21.68 -28.08
C LYS A 846 28.35 21.78 -29.59
N GLY A 847 29.11 22.77 -30.05
CA GLY A 847 29.45 22.92 -31.47
C GLY A 847 30.80 23.55 -31.70
N PHE A 848 31.28 23.47 -32.93
CA PHE A 848 32.53 24.05 -33.38
C PHE A 848 32.36 24.66 -34.77
N GLY A 849 32.90 25.85 -34.98
CA GLY A 849 32.91 26.51 -36.29
C GLY A 849 34.26 27.09 -36.63
N TYR A 850 34.57 27.12 -37.92
CA TYR A 850 35.74 27.81 -38.45
C TYR A 850 35.39 28.64 -39.68
N GLY A 851 36.11 29.75 -39.87
CA GLY A 851 35.90 30.67 -40.99
C GLY A 851 37.21 31.16 -41.57
N LEU A 852 37.26 31.30 -42.89
CA LEU A 852 38.39 31.77 -43.68
C LEU A 852 37.94 32.86 -44.64
N ILE A 853 38.61 34.01 -44.59
CA ILE A 853 38.18 35.21 -45.31
C ILE A 853 39.37 35.85 -45.98
N VAL A 854 39.14 36.32 -47.21
CA VAL A 854 40.05 37.18 -47.94
C VAL A 854 39.31 38.43 -48.40
N GLU A 855 39.89 39.60 -48.13
CA GLU A 855 39.43 40.90 -48.59
C GLU A 855 40.55 41.58 -49.36
N THR A 856 40.21 42.24 -50.46
CA THR A 856 41.14 43.10 -51.20
C THR A 856 40.48 44.42 -51.50
N GLY A 857 41.26 45.49 -51.50
CA GLY A 857 40.77 46.81 -51.83
C GLY A 857 41.89 47.72 -52.28
N LYS A 858 41.50 48.83 -52.92
CA LYS A 858 42.44 49.84 -53.40
C LYS A 858 41.92 51.22 -53.05
N ARG A 859 42.62 51.93 -52.17
CA ARG A 859 42.30 53.33 -51.89
C ARG A 859 42.81 54.23 -53.00
N ILE A 860 41.93 55.01 -53.61
CA ILE A 860 42.21 55.94 -54.70
C ILE A 860 41.96 57.37 -54.17
N ALA A 861 43.01 58.18 -54.09
CA ALA A 861 42.86 59.59 -53.73
C ALA A 861 42.12 60.36 -54.83
N LEU A 862 41.17 61.22 -54.46
CA LEU A 862 40.46 62.08 -55.41
C LEU A 862 41.22 63.40 -55.60
N LYS A 863 40.97 64.08 -56.73
CA LYS A 863 41.54 65.41 -57.00
C LYS A 863 41.10 66.48 -55.97
N ARG A 864 40.00 66.24 -55.26
CA ARG A 864 39.56 67.08 -54.13
C ARG A 864 40.37 66.70 -52.89
N PRO A 865 41.04 67.66 -52.22
CA PRO A 865 41.79 67.40 -50.99
C PRO A 865 40.93 66.68 -49.95
N HIS A 866 41.53 65.81 -49.14
CA HIS A 866 40.89 65.04 -48.07
C HIS A 866 39.93 63.92 -48.51
N TRP A 867 39.56 63.82 -49.79
CA TRP A 867 38.62 62.79 -50.25
C TRP A 867 39.34 61.60 -50.92
N SER A 868 38.83 60.39 -50.66
CA SER A 868 39.26 59.18 -51.36
C SER A 868 38.14 58.18 -51.57
N TRP A 869 38.25 57.38 -52.61
CA TRP A 869 37.33 56.30 -52.94
C TRP A 869 38.06 54.96 -52.83
N THR A 870 37.42 53.97 -52.20
CA THR A 870 38.00 52.65 -51.98
C THR A 870 37.02 51.57 -52.45
N PRO A 871 37.16 51.06 -53.68
CA PRO A 871 36.54 49.79 -54.06
C PRO A 871 37.14 48.63 -53.25
N GLN A 872 36.28 47.70 -52.86
CA GLN A 872 36.60 46.55 -52.01
C GLN A 872 35.86 45.31 -52.53
N MET A 873 36.51 44.16 -52.46
CA MET A 873 35.84 42.86 -52.59
C MET A 873 36.26 41.96 -51.43
N GLN A 874 35.36 41.09 -50.99
CA GLN A 874 35.64 40.09 -49.97
C GLN A 874 34.98 38.77 -50.36
N LEU A 875 35.65 37.67 -50.03
CA LEU A 875 35.12 36.32 -50.10
C LEU A 875 35.34 35.66 -48.74
N ALA A 876 34.26 35.17 -48.14
CA ALA A 876 34.25 34.56 -46.82
C ALA A 876 33.67 33.14 -46.91
N TYR A 877 34.43 32.16 -46.48
CA TYR A 877 33.97 30.79 -46.26
C TYR A 877 33.80 30.55 -44.76
N SER A 878 32.73 29.86 -44.35
CA SER A 878 32.53 29.45 -42.96
C SER A 878 31.82 28.10 -42.92
N ASN A 879 32.15 27.31 -41.90
CA ASN A 879 31.48 26.04 -41.61
C ASN A 879 31.25 25.92 -40.10
N VAL A 880 30.12 25.33 -39.73
CA VAL A 880 29.76 25.03 -38.34
C VAL A 880 29.32 23.57 -38.22
N ASP A 881 29.59 22.99 -37.07
CA ASP A 881 29.16 21.65 -36.68
C ASP A 881 28.61 21.69 -35.24
N PHE A 882 27.76 20.74 -34.91
CA PHE A 882 27.17 20.57 -33.58
C PHE A 882 26.97 19.09 -33.25
N ASP A 883 27.07 18.75 -31.97
CA ASP A 883 26.90 17.39 -31.47
C ASP A 883 25.49 16.89 -31.77
N SER A 884 25.36 15.66 -32.29
CA SER A 884 24.05 15.04 -32.47
C SER A 884 23.32 14.87 -31.14
N PHE A 885 22.02 15.13 -31.13
CA PHE A 885 21.19 15.02 -29.92
C PHE A 885 19.86 14.34 -30.22
N SER A 886 19.16 13.93 -29.17
CA SER A 886 17.75 13.51 -29.25
C SER A 886 16.91 14.53 -28.49
N ASP A 887 15.77 14.91 -29.03
CA ASP A 887 14.80 15.71 -28.28
C ASP A 887 14.09 14.86 -27.20
N VAL A 888 13.24 15.51 -26.40
CA VAL A 888 12.49 14.86 -25.31
C VAL A 888 11.44 13.86 -25.80
N ASN A 889 11.10 13.85 -27.09
CA ASN A 889 10.21 12.88 -27.74
C ASN A 889 10.99 11.75 -28.44
N GLY A 890 12.33 11.68 -28.28
CA GLY A 890 13.16 10.66 -28.91
C GLY A 890 13.55 10.98 -30.36
N LEU A 891 13.33 12.21 -30.84
CA LEU A 891 13.66 12.61 -32.21
C LEU A 891 15.15 12.87 -32.34
N ALA A 892 15.84 11.99 -33.08
CA ALA A 892 17.27 12.13 -33.35
C ALA A 892 17.55 13.26 -34.34
N VAL A 893 18.44 14.18 -33.97
CA VAL A 893 18.88 15.33 -34.77
C VAL A 893 20.39 15.24 -34.99
N LYS A 894 20.81 15.35 -36.25
CA LYS A 894 22.21 15.34 -36.66
C LYS A 894 22.49 16.45 -37.67
N ARG A 895 23.71 16.98 -37.65
CA ARG A 895 24.13 17.99 -38.63
C ARG A 895 24.21 17.38 -40.05
N GLY A 896 23.53 18.01 -41.01
CA GLY A 896 23.70 17.85 -42.46
C GLY A 896 24.68 18.93 -42.98
N SER A 897 24.52 19.52 -44.17
CA SER A 897 25.42 20.61 -44.61
C SER A 897 25.22 21.89 -43.78
N ALA A 898 26.30 22.55 -43.37
CA ALA A 898 26.22 23.76 -42.54
C ALA A 898 27.40 24.68 -42.84
N ASP A 899 27.54 25.03 -44.11
CA ASP A 899 28.60 25.86 -44.68
C ASP A 899 28.03 27.04 -45.47
N SER A 900 28.80 28.13 -45.52
CA SER A 900 28.49 29.38 -46.20
C SER A 900 29.70 29.81 -47.02
N LEU A 901 29.45 30.30 -48.23
CA LEU A 901 30.42 30.95 -49.09
C LEU A 901 29.83 32.28 -49.56
N GLN A 902 30.19 33.35 -48.86
CA GLN A 902 29.65 34.68 -49.10
C GLN A 902 30.66 35.56 -49.83
N GLY A 903 30.22 36.12 -50.97
CA GLY A 903 30.91 37.22 -51.65
C GLY A 903 30.35 38.57 -51.23
N ARG A 904 31.23 39.58 -51.21
CA ARG A 904 30.87 40.99 -50.95
C ARG A 904 31.59 41.90 -51.93
N LEU A 905 30.85 42.80 -52.57
CA LEU A 905 31.38 43.92 -53.33
C LEU A 905 31.02 45.22 -52.62
N GLY A 906 32.03 46.01 -52.27
CA GLY A 906 31.88 47.24 -51.49
C GLY A 906 32.54 48.44 -52.15
N ALA A 907 31.98 49.63 -51.93
CA ALA A 907 32.61 50.89 -52.32
C ALA A 907 32.48 51.90 -51.19
N ALA A 908 33.62 52.36 -50.66
CA ALA A 908 33.67 53.35 -49.60
C ALA A 908 34.09 54.73 -50.14
N LEU A 909 33.32 55.76 -49.81
CA LEU A 909 33.71 57.16 -50.01
C LEU A 909 34.20 57.72 -48.66
N ASN A 910 35.43 58.22 -48.62
CA ASN A 910 36.14 58.58 -47.39
C ASN A 910 36.51 60.06 -47.40
N TYR A 911 36.35 60.72 -46.26
CA TYR A 911 36.86 62.06 -45.95
C TYR A 911 37.83 61.99 -44.77
N GLU A 912 39.03 62.53 -44.92
CA GLU A 912 40.12 62.37 -43.94
C GLU A 912 40.89 63.68 -43.75
N LYS A 913 40.94 64.17 -42.50
CA LYS A 913 41.59 65.44 -42.15
C LYS A 913 42.41 65.30 -40.87
N SER A 914 43.64 65.82 -40.92
CA SER A 914 44.58 65.84 -39.80
C SER A 914 44.82 67.28 -39.32
N TYR A 915 45.03 67.45 -38.01
CA TYR A 915 45.30 68.71 -37.34
C TYR A 915 46.60 68.58 -36.53
N LYS A 916 47.52 69.53 -36.72
CA LYS A 916 48.76 69.69 -35.94
C LYS A 916 48.74 71.07 -35.30
N ASN A 917 49.07 71.16 -34.01
CA ASN A 917 49.22 72.44 -33.30
C ASN A 917 50.71 72.69 -33.10
N GLU A 918 51.21 73.90 -33.40
CA GLU A 918 52.65 74.17 -33.51
C GLU A 918 53.44 74.02 -32.19
N ASN A 919 52.76 73.88 -31.05
CA ASN A 919 53.37 73.77 -29.71
C ASN A 919 52.95 72.52 -28.91
N ASP A 920 52.32 71.52 -29.53
CA ASP A 920 51.82 70.30 -28.85
C ASP A 920 52.28 69.04 -29.60
N GLU A 921 52.90 68.07 -28.91
CA GLU A 921 53.32 66.79 -29.50
C GLU A 921 52.12 65.86 -29.83
N ASN A 922 50.89 66.28 -29.51
CA ASN A 922 49.66 65.54 -29.79
C ASN A 922 49.18 65.68 -31.24
N TYR A 923 48.96 64.55 -31.91
CA TYR A 923 48.33 64.48 -33.23
C TYR A 923 46.83 64.25 -33.11
N ARG A 924 46.04 64.94 -33.95
CA ARG A 924 44.58 64.73 -34.04
C ARG A 924 44.19 64.47 -35.49
N SER A 925 43.37 63.46 -35.72
CA SER A 925 42.87 63.17 -37.06
C SER A 925 41.46 62.60 -37.04
N VAL A 926 40.65 63.00 -38.00
CA VAL A 926 39.28 62.52 -38.19
C VAL A 926 39.18 61.86 -39.57
N LYS A 927 38.63 60.65 -39.61
CA LYS A 927 38.13 60.01 -40.83
C LYS A 927 36.63 59.79 -40.69
N ALA A 928 35.87 60.11 -41.72
CA ALA A 928 34.47 59.73 -41.87
C ALA A 928 34.29 59.06 -43.23
N TYR A 929 33.42 58.06 -43.31
CA TYR A 929 33.16 57.34 -44.55
C TYR A 929 31.72 56.86 -44.65
N GLY A 930 31.26 56.66 -45.88
CA GLY A 930 30.03 55.93 -46.20
C GLY A 930 30.33 54.77 -47.15
N LEU A 931 29.69 53.62 -46.94
CA LEU A 931 29.82 52.40 -47.75
C LEU A 931 28.52 51.99 -48.40
N LEU A 932 28.64 51.55 -49.65
CA LEU A 932 27.63 50.80 -50.39
C LEU A 932 28.13 49.37 -50.57
N ASN A 933 27.31 48.39 -50.19
CA ASN A 933 27.69 46.98 -50.17
C ASN A 933 26.66 46.11 -50.89
N VAL A 934 27.12 45.12 -51.66
CA VAL A 934 26.31 44.03 -52.20
C VAL A 934 26.90 42.73 -51.69
N TYR A 935 26.09 41.94 -50.99
CA TYR A 935 26.46 40.61 -50.51
C TYR A 935 25.72 39.55 -51.32
N HIS A 936 26.40 38.44 -51.59
CA HIS A 936 25.79 37.29 -52.24
C HIS A 936 26.28 35.98 -51.61
N GLU A 937 25.35 35.13 -51.16
CA GLU A 937 25.61 33.77 -50.69
C GLU A 937 25.57 32.80 -51.88
N PHE A 938 26.66 32.05 -52.08
CA PHE A 938 26.81 31.11 -53.20
C PHE A 938 26.37 29.68 -52.84
N HIS A 939 26.34 29.31 -51.55
CA HIS A 939 25.91 27.98 -51.12
C HIS A 939 24.39 27.91 -50.91
N ASP A 940 23.82 26.71 -51.01
CA ASP A 940 22.36 26.50 -51.02
C ASP A 940 21.77 26.32 -49.61
N GLY A 941 22.20 27.16 -48.67
CA GLY A 941 21.73 27.16 -47.28
C GLY A 941 22.30 26.01 -46.45
N THR A 942 21.62 25.71 -45.35
CA THR A 942 21.97 24.68 -44.38
C THR A 942 21.00 23.53 -44.41
N ASN A 943 21.39 22.41 -43.81
CA ASN A 943 20.63 21.19 -43.76
C ASN A 943 20.91 20.44 -42.45
N VAL A 944 19.86 19.84 -41.89
CA VAL A 944 19.90 18.97 -40.72
C VAL A 944 19.17 17.67 -41.01
N LEU A 945 19.68 16.58 -40.46
CA LEU A 945 19.05 15.27 -40.54
C LEU A 945 18.20 15.07 -39.28
N ILE A 946 16.89 14.93 -39.46
CA ILE A 946 15.91 14.77 -38.39
C ILE A 946 15.20 13.44 -38.60
N ALA A 947 15.39 12.50 -37.67
CA ALA A 947 15.00 11.09 -37.84
C ALA A 947 15.53 10.44 -39.15
N GLY A 948 16.64 10.95 -39.69
CA GLY A 948 17.25 10.47 -40.94
C GLY A 948 16.79 11.22 -42.20
N ASP A 949 15.76 12.07 -42.11
CA ASP A 949 15.28 12.88 -43.24
C ASP A 949 15.97 14.24 -43.32
N ASN A 950 16.04 14.78 -44.53
CA ASN A 950 16.76 15.99 -44.88
C ASN A 950 15.88 17.23 -44.75
N PHE A 951 16.18 18.11 -43.79
CA PHE A 951 15.50 19.40 -43.61
C PHE A 951 16.45 20.55 -43.88
N ALA A 952 16.17 21.31 -44.95
CA ALA A 952 17.01 22.39 -45.42
C ALA A 952 16.39 23.79 -45.21
N SER A 953 17.12 24.67 -44.53
CA SER A 953 16.82 26.11 -44.42
C SER A 953 17.78 26.93 -45.27
N LYS A 954 17.25 27.94 -45.95
CA LYS A 954 18.02 28.89 -46.75
C LYS A 954 17.45 30.29 -46.58
N ASN A 955 18.30 31.24 -46.25
CA ASN A 955 18.01 32.66 -46.30
C ASN A 955 18.15 33.25 -47.72
N ASP A 956 17.55 34.41 -47.96
CA ASP A 956 17.72 35.14 -49.22
C ASP A 956 19.22 35.32 -49.55
N PRO A 957 19.67 34.97 -50.77
CA PRO A 957 21.09 34.93 -51.08
C PRO A 957 21.70 36.33 -51.31
N THR A 958 20.95 37.30 -51.84
CA THR A 958 21.47 38.62 -52.21
C THR A 958 20.97 39.71 -51.28
N TRP A 959 21.90 40.47 -50.70
CA TRP A 959 21.61 41.57 -49.76
C TRP A 959 22.28 42.87 -50.19
N LEU A 960 21.59 43.98 -49.98
CA LEU A 960 22.10 45.33 -50.19
C LEU A 960 22.37 45.98 -48.83
N GLY A 961 23.54 46.58 -48.66
CA GLY A 961 23.97 47.18 -47.41
C GLY A 961 24.41 48.64 -47.57
N LEU A 962 24.06 49.46 -46.59
CA LEU A 962 24.52 50.82 -46.40
C LEU A 962 25.19 50.93 -45.04
N ALA A 963 26.35 51.55 -44.97
CA ALA A 963 27.00 51.82 -43.69
C ALA A 963 27.65 53.20 -43.65
N VAL A 964 27.72 53.77 -42.44
CA VAL A 964 28.45 55.00 -42.16
C VAL A 964 29.33 54.78 -40.95
N GLY A 965 30.57 55.24 -41.03
CA GLY A 965 31.52 55.04 -39.95
C GLY A 965 32.59 56.11 -39.91
N GLY A 966 33.41 56.04 -38.87
CA GLY A 966 34.47 57.01 -38.68
C GLY A 966 35.51 56.56 -37.67
N THR A 967 36.63 57.28 -37.67
CA THR A 967 37.74 57.08 -36.74
C THR A 967 38.24 58.43 -36.26
N TYR A 968 38.42 58.56 -34.96
CA TYR A 968 39.08 59.68 -34.30
C TYR A 968 40.37 59.20 -33.64
N ASN A 969 41.50 59.82 -33.96
CA ASN A 969 42.76 59.55 -33.29
C ASN A 969 43.24 60.74 -32.47
N TYR A 970 43.92 60.43 -31.37
CA TYR A 970 44.40 61.39 -30.39
C TYR A 970 45.67 60.88 -29.68
N GLY A 971 46.51 61.80 -29.20
CA GLY A 971 47.72 61.52 -28.42
C GLY A 971 49.03 61.69 -29.20
N ARG A 972 50.16 61.51 -28.51
CA ARG A 972 51.50 61.56 -29.12
C ARG A 972 51.59 60.52 -30.24
N ASN A 973 51.95 60.93 -31.45
CA ASN A 973 51.95 60.07 -32.65
C ASN A 973 50.66 59.26 -32.88
N SER A 974 49.49 59.78 -32.48
CA SER A 974 48.18 59.09 -32.60
C SER A 974 48.08 57.77 -31.82
N GLN A 975 48.65 57.70 -30.61
CA GLN A 975 48.61 56.51 -29.75
C GLN A 975 47.20 55.95 -29.46
N TYR A 976 46.15 56.78 -29.45
CA TYR A 976 44.78 56.35 -29.15
C TYR A 976 43.86 56.50 -30.35
N SER A 977 42.98 55.52 -30.57
CA SER A 977 41.94 55.55 -31.61
C SER A 977 40.60 55.14 -31.03
N LEU A 978 39.56 55.90 -31.37
CA LEU A 978 38.18 55.49 -31.22
C LEU A 978 37.56 55.41 -32.61
N TYR A 979 36.94 54.28 -32.94
CA TYR A 979 36.28 54.07 -34.22
C TYR A 979 34.94 53.39 -34.02
N GLY A 980 34.06 53.55 -35.01
CA GLY A 980 32.77 52.89 -35.00
C GLY A 980 32.07 53.00 -36.33
N GLU A 981 31.11 52.11 -36.53
CA GLU A 981 30.31 52.00 -37.74
C GLU A 981 28.87 51.62 -37.38
N LEU A 982 27.92 52.21 -38.10
CA LEU A 982 26.51 51.82 -38.09
C LEU A 982 26.12 51.41 -39.51
N GLY A 983 25.53 50.22 -39.63
CA GLY A 983 25.14 49.63 -40.89
C GLY A 983 23.70 49.14 -40.88
N ILE A 984 23.03 49.28 -42.01
CA ILE A 984 21.75 48.64 -42.30
C ILE A 984 21.88 47.83 -43.58
N SER A 985 21.35 46.61 -43.58
CA SER A 985 21.28 45.76 -44.77
C SER A 985 19.88 45.20 -44.94
N THR A 986 19.43 45.00 -46.18
CA THR A 986 18.14 44.38 -46.49
C THR A 986 18.26 43.44 -47.69
N SER A 987 17.42 42.41 -47.72
CA SER A 987 17.34 41.46 -48.82
C SER A 987 16.90 42.15 -50.11
N ALA A 988 17.49 41.75 -51.23
CA ALA A 988 17.03 42.20 -52.55
C ALA A 988 15.68 41.56 -52.96
N LYS A 989 15.35 40.38 -52.43
CA LYS A 989 14.10 39.67 -52.73
C LYS A 989 12.96 40.10 -51.80
N ASN A 990 13.22 40.17 -50.50
CA ASN A 990 12.25 40.54 -49.46
C ASN A 990 12.64 41.89 -48.83
N PHE A 991 12.60 42.96 -49.64
CA PHE A 991 13.04 44.29 -49.25
C PHE A 991 12.21 44.82 -48.07
N GLY A 992 12.88 45.21 -46.97
CA GLY A 992 12.24 45.66 -45.72
C GLY A 992 11.78 44.54 -44.79
N ASP A 993 11.28 43.42 -45.33
CA ASP A 993 10.82 42.28 -44.53
C ASP A 993 11.98 41.46 -43.94
N SER A 994 13.08 41.35 -44.70
CA SER A 994 14.37 40.82 -44.26
C SER A 994 15.37 41.97 -44.12
N HIS A 995 15.78 42.29 -42.89
CA HIS A 995 16.68 43.42 -42.62
C HIS A 995 17.60 43.14 -41.42
N VAL A 996 18.77 43.79 -41.43
CA VAL A 996 19.77 43.68 -40.36
C VAL A 996 20.27 45.08 -40.02
N LEU A 997 20.28 45.39 -38.73
CA LEU A 997 20.92 46.56 -38.13
C LEU A 997 22.18 46.09 -37.40
N ARG A 998 23.31 46.71 -37.71
CA ARG A 998 24.61 46.39 -37.12
C ARG A 998 25.24 47.67 -36.57
N GLY A 999 25.83 47.58 -35.40
CA GLY A 999 26.64 48.64 -34.81
C GLY A 999 27.92 48.09 -34.21
N GLU A 1000 29.02 48.80 -34.42
CA GLU A 1000 30.31 48.47 -33.84
C GLU A 1000 30.98 49.71 -33.25
N VAL A 1001 31.64 49.52 -32.10
CA VAL A 1001 32.54 50.51 -31.51
C VAL A 1001 33.83 49.81 -31.09
N GLY A 1002 34.96 50.40 -31.46
CA GLY A 1002 36.28 49.88 -31.15
C GLY A 1002 37.24 50.96 -30.65
N PHE A 1003 38.16 50.53 -29.80
CA PHE A 1003 39.25 51.32 -29.27
C PHE A 1003 40.58 50.63 -29.60
N ARG A 1004 41.58 51.41 -29.99
CA ARG A 1004 42.94 50.91 -30.20
C ARG A 1004 43.95 51.78 -29.48
N TYR A 1005 44.87 51.12 -28.79
CA TYR A 1005 46.10 51.69 -28.27
C TYR A 1005 47.29 51.22 -29.11
N ARG A 1006 48.10 52.17 -29.59
CA ARG A 1006 49.28 51.94 -30.43
C ARG A 1006 50.54 52.27 -29.64
N PHE A 1007 51.64 51.56 -29.90
CA PHE A 1007 52.93 51.79 -29.26
C PHE A 1007 54.11 51.62 -30.22
#